data_AF-A0A222FLU8-F1
#
_entry.id   AF-A0A222FLU8-F1
#
_cell.length_a   1.000
_cell.length_b   1.000
_cell.length_c   1.000
_cell.angle_alpha   90.00
_cell.angle_beta   90.00
_cell.angle_gamma   90.00
#
_symmetry.space_group_name_H-M   'P 1'
#
loop_
_entity.id
_entity.type
_entity.pdbx_description
1 polymer ?
#
loop_
_entity_poly.entity_id
_entity_poly.type
_entity_poly.pdbx_seq_one_letter_code
_entity_poly.pdbx_strand_id
1 'polypeptide(L)'
;MISRAAPVVWLLAALLAGCSGNSTSSSGGNAKPLNSANGYAGASNISSAQLFAVPLNSQGQPLQEQDDAGNPILAGFKASTAPTAYFEVSTDGDNSGQPYVMILRSDDNTKQRCELVSGCAGTAYLGELGFSEEEPLELRAGVGRIANGMRINVNWLTHLASAVAYTHYIDDQTPGLDQPNTPTAGVYSPYRIEYGNLWVSRLFDLPDVIATRPLAPSQLFQSTDMNSAALTQSIAHGAVVAAAQQLAMEQQLSVPQWLNQVIDQLLQDGGQLPQKDEDPTRLSRFDIYQAAHQLLADNIDYLRSVQAQLPTEVDSALTLLAQHRDAQQSDAMTQVAVSSEDVGLWLDQLANAKLFIKDLNQRLVNFAGDDANTCGREGAAADCLPSFVDPQYADRVAAYYDRIEEVYDGLSPTFASTREQLLSLSQDYIACLNGQCPALPAGTSYDGAAQALRVQSEGHDLTLTFAPVLLDVAGEGDDSYFAFDIFIDGTLQAAGQTLRFNPVTVTNSAGEQEQRLNRLRLVFDEDEDGRALPAYPSLDGDYCEQMPCRDALGYTFDWPEVRLGYEEQSLRLVFDASLIGVKDPLKPELRYHYNVTTASLGLLVQGPVKGTVVEQGEEVELRDQMELTLTGKASGAPDYYSDSVWPELDDFFVARPEADVPTIEPNLFRIRVGDDTAEIDGQQRPLQYMTVYTQGIGTNRFELFSVDGQQNLRKCLVGDNDEILSCPDRTEVDGDVSFQSIVDDGQLSSFVMPSRGIYQIQYDQAQHGALVSGFDQPLDGKLVAANAQGIDSLAALLAHELVDGAGDNVSRAPLGIVRLNLTRKQADVWEAAVSAGYDYDYLVDILPTGERAQSLYLSYLTRLSSATRDDQDITVATELGALVVFRGGVTLLGNADGESIGVSIASRVEYERDDNADEATGACGLINRSELLAKDCDAVAYISYRNVLLGVIREEQNGVYVARFADGEFLVLGG
;
A
#
# COMPACT_ATOMS: atom_id res chain seq x y z
N MET A 1 -16.67 -20.04 15.63
CA MET A 1 -16.06 -20.85 16.72
C MET A 1 -14.75 -20.23 17.28
N ILE A 2 -14.71 -18.92 17.57
CA ILE A 2 -13.43 -18.12 17.67
C ILE A 2 -12.77 -18.11 19.07
N SER A 3 -13.34 -18.77 20.09
CA SER A 3 -12.88 -18.63 21.50
C SER A 3 -12.28 -19.89 22.16
N ARG A 4 -11.94 -20.95 21.39
CA ARG A 4 -11.50 -22.25 21.94
C ARG A 4 -10.48 -23.05 21.10
N ALA A 5 -9.53 -22.39 20.44
CA ALA A 5 -8.24 -23.00 20.07
C ALA A 5 -7.20 -22.30 20.95
N ALA A 6 -6.45 -23.02 21.79
CA ALA A 6 -5.89 -22.44 23.02
C ALA A 6 -4.38 -22.63 23.29
N PRO A 7 -3.60 -23.29 22.42
CA PRO A 7 -2.14 -23.12 22.32
C PRO A 7 -1.69 -22.64 20.93
N VAL A 8 -2.41 -22.98 19.86
CA VAL A 8 -2.18 -22.37 18.52
C VAL A 8 -2.38 -20.86 18.61
N VAL A 9 -3.32 -20.40 19.43
CA VAL A 9 -3.52 -18.98 19.76
C VAL A 9 -2.41 -18.39 20.64
N TRP A 10 -1.58 -19.15 21.36
CA TRP A 10 -0.41 -18.55 22.04
C TRP A 10 0.78 -18.37 21.11
N LEU A 11 1.01 -19.26 20.13
CA LEU A 11 1.99 -19.00 19.07
C LEU A 11 1.51 -17.93 18.07
N LEU A 12 0.21 -17.81 17.81
CA LEU A 12 -0.34 -16.77 16.93
C LEU A 12 -0.59 -15.42 17.64
N ALA A 13 -1.01 -15.38 18.91
CA ALA A 13 -1.11 -14.11 19.65
C ALA A 13 0.28 -13.48 19.90
N ALA A 14 1.30 -14.32 20.07
CA ALA A 14 2.71 -13.92 20.08
C ALA A 14 3.17 -13.21 18.79
N LEU A 15 2.49 -13.45 17.66
CA LEU A 15 2.85 -12.96 16.33
C LEU A 15 1.82 -11.99 15.73
N LEU A 16 0.84 -11.54 16.51
CA LEU A 16 -0.27 -10.67 16.05
C LEU A 16 -0.46 -9.38 16.86
N ALA A 17 0.34 -9.11 17.89
CA ALA A 17 0.29 -7.86 18.66
C ALA A 17 1.10 -6.69 18.03
N GLY A 18 2.06 -6.99 17.17
CA GLY A 18 3.11 -6.07 16.73
C GLY A 18 3.09 -5.72 15.25
N CYS A 19 1.93 -5.67 14.58
CA CYS A 19 1.93 -6.10 13.19
C CYS A 19 1.23 -5.16 12.18
N SER A 20 2.04 -4.54 11.29
CA SER A 20 1.77 -4.18 9.87
C SER A 20 2.74 -3.14 9.20
N GLY A 21 3.12 -3.27 7.90
CA GLY A 21 4.11 -2.46 7.14
C GLY A 21 4.34 -2.90 5.68
N ASN A 22 4.81 -1.97 4.80
CA ASN A 22 4.90 -2.01 3.30
C ASN A 22 6.11 -2.79 2.70
N SER A 23 6.33 -3.01 1.38
CA SER A 23 5.66 -2.56 0.13
C SER A 23 6.01 -3.35 -1.17
N THR A 24 5.05 -3.39 -2.12
CA THR A 24 5.16 -3.33 -3.61
C THR A 24 6.30 -4.01 -4.41
N SER A 25 5.93 -4.73 -5.48
CA SER A 25 6.77 -4.88 -6.69
C SER A 25 5.91 -4.84 -7.96
N SER A 26 6.44 -4.25 -9.04
CA SER A 26 5.72 -4.05 -10.32
C SER A 26 6.17 -5.06 -11.39
N SER A 27 5.22 -5.71 -12.06
CA SER A 27 5.50 -6.69 -13.12
C SER A 27 5.40 -6.07 -14.51
N GLY A 28 6.49 -6.16 -15.28
CA GLY A 28 6.53 -5.69 -16.66
C GLY A 28 5.79 -6.63 -17.62
N GLY A 29 4.82 -6.08 -18.37
CA GLY A 29 4.14 -6.75 -19.48
C GLY A 29 4.60 -6.24 -20.85
N ASN A 30 4.47 -7.06 -21.89
CA ASN A 30 4.81 -6.64 -23.25
C ASN A 30 3.79 -5.63 -23.79
N ALA A 31 4.25 -4.45 -24.21
CA ALA A 31 3.42 -3.33 -24.64
C ALA A 31 2.38 -3.71 -25.69
N LYS A 32 1.11 -3.46 -25.37
CA LYS A 32 -0.03 -3.56 -26.30
C LYS A 32 -0.02 -2.39 -27.30
N PRO A 33 -0.63 -2.53 -28.49
CA PRO A 33 -0.73 -1.42 -29.45
C PRO A 33 -1.59 -0.27 -28.88
N LEU A 34 -1.14 0.96 -29.13
CA LEU A 34 -1.83 2.20 -28.74
C LEU A 34 -3.25 2.28 -29.34
N ASN A 35 -4.19 2.86 -28.59
CA ASN A 35 -5.48 3.33 -29.12
C ASN A 35 -5.38 4.84 -29.36
N SER A 36 -5.96 5.38 -30.44
CA SER A 36 -6.14 6.84 -30.57
C SER A 36 -7.60 7.26 -30.53
N ALA A 37 -7.85 8.42 -29.92
CA ALA A 37 -9.12 9.13 -29.96
C ALA A 37 -8.91 10.50 -30.63
N ASN A 38 -9.93 10.97 -31.36
CA ASN A 38 -9.93 12.29 -32.00
C ASN A 38 -11.15 13.10 -31.55
N GLY A 39 -11.10 14.42 -31.70
CA GLY A 39 -12.20 15.27 -31.26
C GLY A 39 -12.09 16.70 -31.71
N TYR A 40 -13.10 17.49 -31.34
CA TYR A 40 -13.14 18.94 -31.52
C TYR A 40 -13.48 19.63 -30.20
N ALA A 41 -12.86 20.78 -29.98
CA ALA A 41 -13.08 21.61 -28.79
C ALA A 41 -14.08 22.75 -29.03
N GLY A 42 -14.98 22.96 -28.06
CA GLY A 42 -16.07 23.92 -28.16
C GLY A 42 -16.99 23.62 -29.34
N ALA A 43 -17.40 24.65 -30.08
CA ALA A 43 -18.23 24.50 -31.29
C ALA A 43 -17.40 24.11 -32.54
N SER A 44 -16.26 23.42 -32.38
CA SER A 44 -15.11 23.50 -33.31
C SER A 44 -14.54 24.93 -33.40
N ASN A 45 -14.37 25.60 -32.27
CA ASN A 45 -13.95 27.01 -32.21
C ASN A 45 -12.89 27.36 -31.14
N ILE A 46 -12.40 26.38 -30.36
CA ILE A 46 -11.31 26.58 -29.37
C ILE A 46 -10.02 25.95 -29.90
N SER A 47 -8.94 26.72 -29.96
CA SER A 47 -7.61 26.30 -30.42
C SER A 47 -6.51 26.66 -29.42
N SER A 48 -5.39 25.95 -29.48
CA SER A 48 -4.23 26.07 -28.58
C SER A 48 -4.51 25.69 -27.11
N ALA A 49 -5.72 25.25 -26.77
CA ALA A 49 -6.03 24.65 -25.47
C ALA A 49 -5.30 23.33 -25.27
N GLN A 50 -4.90 23.08 -24.02
CA GLN A 50 -4.31 21.81 -23.58
C GLN A 50 -5.42 20.79 -23.29
N LEU A 51 -5.20 19.54 -23.66
CA LEU A 51 -6.11 18.43 -23.43
C LEU A 51 -5.40 17.30 -22.68
N PHE A 52 -6.04 16.78 -21.65
CA PHE A 52 -5.60 15.65 -20.85
C PHE A 52 -6.62 14.52 -21.01
N ALA A 53 -6.19 13.37 -21.53
CA ALA A 53 -6.95 12.12 -21.50
C ALA A 53 -6.56 11.33 -20.25
N VAL A 54 -7.35 11.51 -19.18
CA VAL A 54 -7.05 11.01 -17.84
C VAL A 54 -7.83 9.72 -17.58
N PRO A 55 -7.18 8.57 -17.33
CA PRO A 55 -7.86 7.37 -16.89
C PRO A 55 -8.41 7.55 -15.48
N LEU A 56 -9.47 6.83 -15.13
CA LEU A 56 -9.95 6.80 -13.75
C LEU A 56 -9.15 5.81 -12.90
N ASN A 57 -8.90 6.18 -11.65
CA ASN A 57 -8.38 5.26 -10.64
C ASN A 57 -9.48 4.31 -10.12
N SER A 58 -9.13 3.41 -9.20
CA SER A 58 -10.06 2.45 -8.58
C SER A 58 -11.18 3.07 -7.74
N GLN A 59 -11.13 4.38 -7.48
CA GLN A 59 -12.14 5.16 -6.75
C GLN A 59 -13.10 5.91 -7.70
N GLY A 60 -12.90 5.81 -9.02
CA GLY A 60 -13.65 6.59 -9.99
C GLY A 60 -13.27 8.07 -10.02
N GLN A 61 -12.05 8.40 -9.59
CA GLN A 61 -11.48 9.75 -9.67
C GLN A 61 -10.45 9.84 -10.81
N PRO A 62 -10.32 10.99 -11.49
CA PRO A 62 -9.25 11.21 -12.46
C PRO A 62 -7.88 10.96 -11.82
N LEU A 63 -7.04 10.13 -12.44
CA LEU A 63 -5.72 9.79 -11.92
C LEU A 63 -4.82 11.03 -11.79
N GLN A 64 -4.05 11.10 -10.70
CA GLN A 64 -3.07 12.15 -10.44
C GLN A 64 -1.69 11.54 -10.19
N GLU A 65 -0.65 12.29 -10.58
CA GLU A 65 0.77 12.02 -10.34
C GLU A 65 1.38 13.25 -9.65
N GLN A 66 2.54 13.10 -8.99
CA GLN A 66 3.28 14.25 -8.45
C GLN A 66 4.28 14.76 -9.49
N ASP A 67 4.43 16.09 -9.61
CA ASP A 67 5.51 16.71 -10.37
C ASP A 67 6.85 16.69 -9.59
N ASP A 68 7.93 17.14 -10.23
CA ASP A 68 9.28 17.20 -9.62
C ASP A 68 9.36 18.10 -8.36
N ALA A 69 8.33 18.91 -8.09
CA ALA A 69 8.19 19.76 -6.91
C ALA A 69 7.15 19.22 -5.90
N GLY A 70 6.61 18.01 -6.12
CA GLY A 70 5.66 17.34 -5.23
C GLY A 70 4.19 17.73 -5.43
N ASN A 71 3.86 18.60 -6.39
CA ASN A 71 2.49 19.06 -6.60
C ASN A 71 1.66 18.00 -7.34
N PRO A 72 0.37 17.77 -6.97
CA PRO A 72 -0.50 16.87 -7.70
C PRO A 72 -0.89 17.46 -9.07
N ILE A 73 -0.53 16.76 -10.14
CA ILE A 73 -0.91 17.06 -11.52
C ILE A 73 -1.75 15.91 -12.11
N LEU A 74 -2.51 16.19 -13.17
CA LEU A 74 -3.31 15.17 -13.86
C LEU A 74 -2.42 14.17 -14.60
N ALA A 75 -2.45 12.91 -14.19
CA ALA A 75 -1.75 11.82 -14.85
C ALA A 75 -2.53 11.38 -16.10
N GLY A 76 -1.87 11.31 -17.25
CA GLY A 76 -2.54 10.88 -18.48
C GLY A 76 -1.90 11.41 -19.76
N PHE A 77 -2.58 11.14 -20.87
CA PHE A 77 -2.06 11.42 -22.21
C PHE A 77 -2.39 12.86 -22.61
N LYS A 78 -1.35 13.64 -22.91
CA LYS A 78 -1.45 15.08 -23.18
C LYS A 78 -1.52 15.33 -24.69
N ALA A 79 -2.41 16.22 -25.10
CA ALA A 79 -2.55 16.71 -26.47
C ALA A 79 -2.84 18.22 -26.48
N SER A 80 -2.86 18.83 -27.65
CA SER A 80 -3.25 20.23 -27.81
C SER A 80 -4.20 20.39 -29.01
N THR A 81 -5.12 21.33 -28.89
CA THR A 81 -6.08 21.64 -29.97
C THR A 81 -5.40 22.44 -31.08
N ALA A 82 -5.51 21.96 -32.31
CA ALA A 82 -5.01 22.63 -33.51
C ALA A 82 -5.82 23.92 -33.81
N PRO A 83 -5.35 24.80 -34.72
CA PRO A 83 -6.13 25.97 -35.17
C PRO A 83 -7.52 25.68 -35.76
N THR A 84 -7.78 24.42 -36.13
CA THR A 84 -9.09 23.92 -36.57
C THR A 84 -9.98 23.42 -35.42
N ALA A 85 -9.57 23.66 -34.17
CA ALA A 85 -10.11 23.08 -32.93
C ALA A 85 -10.05 21.55 -32.84
N TYR A 86 -9.43 20.88 -33.82
CA TYR A 86 -9.22 19.43 -33.83
C TYR A 86 -8.14 19.02 -32.82
N PHE A 87 -8.31 17.87 -32.18
CA PHE A 87 -7.25 17.20 -31.44
C PHE A 87 -7.22 15.70 -31.76
N GLU A 88 -6.07 15.10 -31.51
CA GLU A 88 -5.89 13.65 -31.49
C GLU A 88 -5.00 13.29 -30.30
N VAL A 89 -5.40 12.27 -29.54
CA VAL A 89 -4.70 11.80 -28.34
C VAL A 89 -4.56 10.28 -28.42
N SER A 90 -3.35 9.80 -28.20
CA SER A 90 -3.02 8.37 -28.18
C SER A 90 -2.88 7.90 -26.74
N THR A 91 -3.59 6.84 -26.37
CA THR A 91 -3.56 6.22 -25.05
C THR A 91 -2.93 4.83 -25.11
N ASP A 92 -2.38 4.39 -23.99
CA ASP A 92 -1.81 3.04 -23.85
C ASP A 92 -2.85 1.95 -24.16
N GLY A 93 -2.42 0.90 -24.85
CA GLY A 93 -3.21 -0.30 -25.07
C GLY A 93 -3.42 -1.11 -23.80
N ASP A 94 -2.56 -0.97 -22.79
CA ASP A 94 -2.71 -1.67 -21.50
C ASP A 94 -3.91 -1.18 -20.68
N ASN A 95 -4.35 0.07 -20.90
CA ASN A 95 -5.58 0.64 -20.33
C ASN A 95 -6.83 0.42 -21.22
N SER A 96 -6.76 -0.47 -22.22
CA SER A 96 -7.90 -0.77 -23.10
C SER A 96 -9.09 -1.33 -22.34
N GLY A 97 -10.17 -0.56 -22.29
CA GLY A 97 -11.41 -0.89 -21.57
C GLY A 97 -11.60 -0.16 -20.24
N GLN A 98 -10.63 0.65 -19.78
CA GLN A 98 -10.84 1.56 -18.66
C GLN A 98 -11.65 2.80 -19.09
N PRO A 99 -12.46 3.39 -18.19
CA PRO A 99 -13.09 4.70 -18.39
C PRO A 99 -12.08 5.84 -18.33
N TYR A 100 -12.39 6.91 -19.07
CA TYR A 100 -11.57 8.12 -19.18
C TYR A 100 -12.42 9.38 -18.98
N VAL A 101 -11.80 10.42 -18.44
CA VAL A 101 -12.30 11.80 -18.53
C VAL A 101 -11.32 12.60 -19.36
N MET A 102 -11.82 13.16 -20.47
CA MET A 102 -11.12 14.18 -21.22
C MET A 102 -11.29 15.51 -20.49
N ILE A 103 -10.18 16.15 -20.11
CA ILE A 103 -10.16 17.46 -19.47
C ILE A 103 -9.43 18.42 -20.41
N LEU A 104 -10.14 19.41 -20.93
CA LEU A 104 -9.55 20.52 -21.68
C LEU A 104 -9.40 21.72 -20.75
N ARG A 105 -8.20 22.31 -20.72
CA ARG A 105 -7.89 23.49 -19.91
C ARG A 105 -7.28 24.59 -20.78
N SER A 106 -7.77 25.82 -20.62
CA SER A 106 -7.18 26.98 -21.29
C SER A 106 -5.98 27.54 -20.54
N ASP A 107 -5.07 28.13 -21.29
CA ASP A 107 -3.98 28.99 -20.86
C ASP A 107 -4.03 30.35 -21.61
N ASP A 108 -3.10 31.26 -21.32
CA ASP A 108 -2.98 32.56 -22.02
C ASP A 108 -2.79 32.43 -23.55
N ASN A 109 -2.29 31.28 -24.03
CA ASN A 109 -2.12 30.99 -25.47
C ASN A 109 -3.40 30.50 -26.14
N THR A 110 -4.34 29.98 -25.35
CA THR A 110 -5.62 29.45 -25.82
C THR A 110 -6.48 30.56 -26.44
N LYS A 111 -7.13 30.23 -27.55
CA LYS A 111 -7.98 31.17 -28.30
C LYS A 111 -9.33 30.53 -28.59
N GLN A 112 -10.41 31.26 -28.33
CA GLN A 112 -11.75 30.90 -28.79
C GLN A 112 -12.20 31.89 -29.87
N ARG A 113 -12.58 31.39 -31.04
CA ARG A 113 -13.12 32.24 -32.11
C ARG A 113 -14.50 32.78 -31.71
N CYS A 114 -14.70 34.07 -31.93
CA CYS A 114 -15.98 34.75 -31.77
C CYS A 114 -16.97 34.33 -32.87
N GLU A 115 -18.07 33.67 -32.48
CA GLU A 115 -19.13 33.20 -33.38
C GLU A 115 -20.30 34.21 -33.52
N LEU A 116 -20.33 35.29 -32.72
CA LEU A 116 -21.35 36.34 -32.82
C LEU A 116 -21.01 37.36 -33.90
N VAL A 117 -21.91 37.58 -34.86
CA VAL A 117 -21.76 38.58 -35.94
C VAL A 117 -21.70 40.03 -35.41
N SER A 118 -22.33 40.29 -34.26
CA SER A 118 -22.23 41.55 -33.51
C SER A 118 -20.89 41.76 -32.79
N GLY A 119 -20.03 40.75 -32.72
CA GLY A 119 -18.81 40.72 -31.91
C GLY A 119 -19.03 40.16 -30.50
N CYS A 120 -17.94 39.77 -29.85
CA CYS A 120 -17.89 39.11 -28.56
C CYS A 120 -17.05 39.91 -27.57
N ALA A 121 -17.66 40.48 -26.52
CA ALA A 121 -16.95 41.16 -25.41
C ALA A 121 -15.79 42.12 -25.83
N GLY A 122 -15.96 42.88 -26.92
CA GLY A 122 -14.93 43.81 -27.45
C GLY A 122 -14.07 43.23 -28.59
N THR A 123 -14.09 41.92 -28.80
CA THR A 123 -13.52 41.23 -29.96
C THR A 123 -14.51 41.25 -31.13
N ALA A 124 -14.05 41.54 -32.35
CA ALA A 124 -14.90 41.51 -33.54
C ALA A 124 -15.31 40.07 -33.92
N TYR A 125 -16.37 39.91 -34.72
CA TYR A 125 -16.74 38.64 -35.33
C TYR A 125 -15.56 37.98 -36.06
N LEU A 126 -15.40 36.65 -35.92
CA LEU A 126 -14.23 35.85 -36.33
C LEU A 126 -12.91 36.17 -35.62
N GLY A 127 -12.87 37.18 -34.75
CA GLY A 127 -11.70 37.47 -33.91
C GLY A 127 -11.51 36.43 -32.80
N GLU A 128 -10.32 36.46 -32.20
CA GLU A 128 -9.93 35.52 -31.15
C GLU A 128 -10.13 36.13 -29.76
N LEU A 129 -10.92 35.46 -28.93
CA LEU A 129 -11.04 35.69 -27.49
C LEU A 129 -9.90 34.93 -26.80
N GLY A 130 -9.16 35.61 -25.91
CA GLY A 130 -8.24 34.95 -24.99
C GLY A 130 -8.94 34.54 -23.69
N PHE A 131 -8.33 33.61 -22.97
CA PHE A 131 -8.62 33.32 -21.57
C PHE A 131 -7.47 33.85 -20.71
N SER A 132 -7.69 34.03 -19.42
CA SER A 132 -6.63 34.34 -18.43
C SER A 132 -6.35 33.11 -17.58
N GLU A 133 -5.12 32.99 -17.06
CA GLU A 133 -4.79 32.00 -16.02
C GLU A 133 -5.58 32.18 -14.72
N GLU A 134 -6.12 33.38 -14.45
CA GLU A 134 -6.98 33.68 -13.29
C GLU A 134 -8.44 33.18 -13.46
N GLU A 135 -8.95 33.09 -14.70
CA GLU A 135 -10.27 32.52 -15.03
C GLU A 135 -10.17 31.48 -16.18
N PRO A 136 -9.50 30.34 -15.96
CA PRO A 136 -9.30 29.35 -17.00
C PRO A 136 -10.62 28.65 -17.35
N LEU A 137 -10.89 28.52 -18.64
CA LEU A 137 -11.94 27.64 -19.15
C LEU A 137 -11.51 26.19 -18.96
N GLU A 138 -12.27 25.45 -18.16
CA GLU A 138 -12.20 23.99 -18.07
C GLU A 138 -13.43 23.36 -18.71
N LEU A 139 -13.22 22.34 -19.55
CA LEU A 139 -14.28 21.57 -20.19
C LEU A 139 -13.99 20.08 -20.03
N ARG A 140 -15.00 19.31 -19.59
CA ARG A 140 -14.88 17.86 -19.36
C ARG A 140 -15.71 17.06 -20.37
N ALA A 141 -15.31 15.81 -20.61
CA ALA A 141 -16.12 14.81 -21.31
C ALA A 141 -15.74 13.40 -20.82
N GLY A 142 -16.70 12.66 -20.27
CA GLY A 142 -16.50 11.28 -19.83
C GLY A 142 -16.80 10.26 -20.93
N VAL A 143 -16.01 9.18 -21.01
CA VAL A 143 -16.31 7.99 -21.82
C VAL A 143 -16.07 6.70 -21.04
N GLY A 144 -16.96 5.71 -21.18
CA GLY A 144 -16.82 4.42 -20.50
C GLY A 144 -15.62 3.58 -20.97
N ARG A 145 -15.10 3.85 -22.18
CA ARG A 145 -13.83 3.34 -22.72
C ARG A 145 -13.36 4.16 -23.92
N ILE A 146 -12.06 4.16 -24.19
CA ILE A 146 -11.50 4.64 -25.47
C ILE A 146 -11.29 3.45 -26.42
N ALA A 147 -11.71 3.61 -27.67
CA ALA A 147 -11.45 2.67 -28.76
C ALA A 147 -10.73 3.38 -29.91
N ASN A 148 -9.91 2.64 -30.67
CA ASN A 148 -9.12 3.21 -31.76
C ASN A 148 -10.00 3.90 -32.83
N GLY A 149 -9.71 5.18 -33.12
CA GLY A 149 -10.47 6.02 -34.04
C GLY A 149 -11.75 6.64 -33.45
N MET A 150 -12.06 6.42 -32.16
CA MET A 150 -13.27 6.96 -31.51
C MET A 150 -13.26 8.49 -31.51
N ARG A 151 -14.44 9.09 -31.77
CA ARG A 151 -14.63 10.54 -31.68
C ARG A 151 -15.19 10.93 -30.32
N ILE A 152 -14.51 11.87 -29.65
CA ILE A 152 -14.87 12.39 -28.34
C ILE A 152 -14.75 13.91 -28.43
N ASN A 153 -15.86 14.63 -28.58
CA ASN A 153 -15.84 16.10 -28.58
C ASN A 153 -15.83 16.62 -27.13
N VAL A 154 -15.25 17.80 -26.90
CA VAL A 154 -15.13 18.41 -25.57
C VAL A 154 -15.71 19.83 -25.60
N ASN A 155 -16.85 20.01 -24.96
CA ASN A 155 -17.63 21.26 -24.98
C ASN A 155 -18.42 21.43 -23.67
N TRP A 156 -19.23 22.49 -23.55
CA TRP A 156 -19.98 22.74 -22.31
C TRP A 156 -21.10 21.74 -22.05
N LEU A 157 -21.73 21.16 -23.09
CA LEU A 157 -22.73 20.08 -22.93
C LEU A 157 -22.08 18.81 -22.38
N THR A 158 -20.90 18.45 -22.87
CA THR A 158 -20.15 17.29 -22.32
C THR A 158 -19.65 17.58 -20.90
N HIS A 159 -19.41 18.85 -20.55
CA HIS A 159 -19.11 19.23 -19.17
C HIS A 159 -20.33 19.04 -18.27
N LEU A 160 -21.54 19.47 -18.68
CA LEU A 160 -22.79 19.17 -17.96
C LEU A 160 -23.01 17.65 -17.81
N ALA A 161 -22.72 16.86 -18.86
CA ALA A 161 -22.82 15.41 -18.79
C ALA A 161 -21.83 14.80 -17.78
N SER A 162 -20.61 15.33 -17.72
CA SER A 162 -19.60 14.97 -16.72
C SER A 162 -20.02 15.33 -15.30
N ALA A 163 -20.64 16.50 -15.10
CA ALA A 163 -21.18 16.92 -13.80
C ALA A 163 -22.30 15.97 -13.34
N VAL A 164 -23.29 15.70 -14.20
CA VAL A 164 -24.38 14.73 -13.91
C VAL A 164 -23.83 13.33 -13.65
N ALA A 165 -22.81 12.89 -14.37
CA ALA A 165 -22.16 11.59 -14.12
C ALA A 165 -21.56 11.53 -12.70
N TYR A 166 -20.87 12.59 -12.26
CA TYR A 166 -20.20 12.66 -10.96
C TYR A 166 -21.15 12.85 -9.77
N THR A 167 -22.21 13.65 -9.93
CA THR A 167 -23.10 14.07 -8.83
C THR A 167 -24.03 12.96 -8.35
N HIS A 168 -24.07 12.74 -7.04
CA HIS A 168 -25.08 11.89 -6.40
C HIS A 168 -26.12 12.77 -5.70
N TYR A 169 -27.35 12.26 -5.55
CA TYR A 169 -28.40 12.94 -4.80
C TYR A 169 -28.68 12.15 -3.52
N ILE A 170 -28.69 12.85 -2.38
CA ILE A 170 -28.95 12.24 -1.07
C ILE A 170 -30.29 12.76 -0.52
N ASP A 171 -31.05 11.85 0.10
CA ASP A 171 -32.21 12.21 0.91
C ASP A 171 -31.71 12.90 2.19
N ASP A 172 -31.94 14.21 2.30
CA ASP A 172 -31.85 14.89 3.59
C ASP A 172 -32.88 14.24 4.55
N GLN A 173 -32.47 13.99 5.80
CA GLN A 173 -33.16 13.16 6.81
C GLN A 173 -34.46 13.79 7.36
N THR A 174 -35.13 14.63 6.57
CA THR A 174 -36.39 15.30 6.88
C THR A 174 -37.58 14.40 6.54
N PRO A 175 -38.37 13.92 7.52
CA PRO A 175 -39.51 13.04 7.24
C PRO A 175 -40.58 13.76 6.40
N GLY A 176 -40.80 13.29 5.16
CA GLY A 176 -41.84 13.80 4.27
C GLY A 176 -41.37 14.32 2.90
N LEU A 177 -40.11 14.10 2.53
CA LEU A 177 -39.61 14.29 1.16
C LEU A 177 -39.50 12.93 0.48
N ASP A 178 -40.29 12.70 -0.58
CA ASP A 178 -40.29 11.45 -1.36
C ASP A 178 -39.23 11.44 -2.49
N GLN A 179 -38.28 12.40 -2.50
CA GLN A 179 -37.20 12.50 -3.48
C GLN A 179 -35.91 13.10 -2.86
N PRO A 180 -34.72 12.61 -3.26
CA PRO A 180 -33.44 13.15 -2.82
C PRO A 180 -33.09 14.44 -3.57
N ASN A 181 -32.88 15.54 -2.83
CA ASN A 181 -32.83 16.89 -3.40
C ASN A 181 -31.44 17.55 -3.33
N THR A 182 -30.52 17.02 -2.52
CA THR A 182 -29.22 17.67 -2.27
C THR A 182 -28.14 17.03 -3.14
N PRO A 183 -27.53 17.77 -4.10
CA PRO A 183 -26.43 17.26 -4.89
C PRO A 183 -25.14 17.18 -4.05
N THR A 184 -24.48 16.03 -4.08
CA THR A 184 -23.16 15.80 -3.46
C THR A 184 -22.14 15.34 -4.49
N ALA A 185 -20.85 15.50 -4.16
CA ALA A 185 -19.78 14.85 -4.90
C ALA A 185 -19.96 13.31 -4.89
N GLY A 186 -19.29 12.64 -5.83
CA GLY A 186 -19.41 11.20 -6.00
C GLY A 186 -18.26 10.62 -6.80
N VAL A 187 -18.58 9.62 -7.64
CA VAL A 187 -17.59 8.85 -8.40
C VAL A 187 -17.97 8.76 -9.87
N TYR A 188 -16.99 8.85 -10.76
CA TYR A 188 -17.20 8.42 -12.13
C TYR A 188 -17.12 6.90 -12.22
N SER A 189 -18.14 6.28 -12.81
CA SER A 189 -18.09 4.90 -13.29
C SER A 189 -18.51 4.84 -14.75
N PRO A 190 -18.17 3.78 -15.51
CA PRO A 190 -18.63 3.64 -16.89
C PRO A 190 -20.15 3.79 -17.02
N TYR A 191 -20.93 3.18 -16.10
CA TYR A 191 -22.38 3.34 -16.06
C TYR A 191 -22.81 4.80 -15.85
N ARG A 192 -22.24 5.48 -14.84
CA ARG A 192 -22.58 6.89 -14.53
C ARG A 192 -22.21 7.84 -15.67
N ILE A 193 -21.10 7.58 -16.36
CA ILE A 193 -20.67 8.34 -17.54
C ILE A 193 -21.68 8.20 -18.67
N GLU A 194 -22.04 6.97 -19.07
CA GLU A 194 -23.01 6.76 -20.15
C GLU A 194 -24.41 7.28 -19.78
N TYR A 195 -24.80 7.16 -18.50
CA TYR A 195 -26.00 7.78 -17.95
C TYR A 195 -25.99 9.31 -18.12
N GLY A 196 -24.92 10.00 -17.71
CA GLY A 196 -24.80 11.46 -17.82
C GLY A 196 -24.78 11.94 -19.27
N ASN A 197 -24.08 11.22 -20.16
CA ASN A 197 -24.06 11.48 -21.60
C ASN A 197 -25.47 11.36 -22.23
N LEU A 198 -26.20 10.30 -21.91
CA LEU A 198 -27.56 10.09 -22.40
C LEU A 198 -28.57 11.08 -21.79
N TRP A 199 -28.40 11.45 -20.52
CA TRP A 199 -29.23 12.42 -19.83
C TRP A 199 -29.17 13.79 -20.50
N VAL A 200 -27.96 14.31 -20.75
CA VAL A 200 -27.79 15.61 -21.42
C VAL A 200 -28.18 15.55 -22.91
N SER A 201 -27.96 14.41 -23.58
CA SER A 201 -28.48 14.19 -24.94
C SER A 201 -30.01 14.32 -24.98
N ARG A 202 -30.73 13.70 -24.02
CA ARG A 202 -32.19 13.83 -23.88
C ARG A 202 -32.63 15.23 -23.45
N LEU A 203 -31.89 15.91 -22.58
CA LEU A 203 -32.19 17.26 -22.12
C LEU A 203 -32.26 18.26 -23.29
N PHE A 204 -31.34 18.14 -24.25
CA PHE A 204 -31.22 19.03 -25.41
C PHE A 204 -31.73 18.42 -26.73
N ASP A 205 -32.47 17.32 -26.67
CA ASP A 205 -32.98 16.59 -27.86
C ASP A 205 -31.88 16.27 -28.92
N LEU A 206 -30.63 16.11 -28.47
CA LEU A 206 -29.46 15.80 -29.30
C LEU A 206 -29.23 14.28 -29.37
N PRO A 207 -28.66 13.75 -30.47
CA PRO A 207 -28.47 12.31 -30.63
C PRO A 207 -27.38 11.74 -29.70
N ASP A 208 -26.17 12.31 -29.76
CA ASP A 208 -25.01 11.89 -28.98
C ASP A 208 -24.08 13.10 -28.82
N VAL A 209 -24.01 13.66 -27.60
CA VAL A 209 -23.18 14.84 -27.28
C VAL A 209 -21.67 14.57 -27.33
N ILE A 210 -21.24 13.31 -27.22
CA ILE A 210 -19.84 12.89 -27.28
C ILE A 210 -19.37 12.73 -28.73
N ALA A 211 -20.06 11.92 -29.54
CA ALA A 211 -19.58 11.56 -30.88
C ALA A 211 -19.98 12.56 -31.98
N THR A 212 -21.11 13.28 -31.83
CA THR A 212 -21.62 14.19 -32.87
C THR A 212 -20.77 15.46 -32.93
N ARG A 213 -19.99 15.64 -34.01
CA ARG A 213 -19.16 16.83 -34.20
C ARG A 213 -20.02 18.11 -34.21
N PRO A 214 -19.79 19.08 -33.32
CA PRO A 214 -20.41 20.41 -33.44
C PRO A 214 -19.74 21.19 -34.58
N LEU A 215 -20.51 21.73 -35.52
CA LEU A 215 -20.00 22.57 -36.62
C LEU A 215 -20.22 24.05 -36.32
N ALA A 216 -19.14 24.82 -36.23
CA ALA A 216 -19.18 26.24 -35.92
C ALA A 216 -20.09 27.03 -36.89
N PRO A 217 -21.00 27.89 -36.40
CA PRO A 217 -21.86 28.74 -37.23
C PRO A 217 -21.10 29.66 -38.19
N SER A 218 -19.88 30.08 -37.83
CA SER A 218 -18.99 30.82 -38.74
C SER A 218 -18.37 29.99 -39.86
N GLN A 219 -18.42 28.66 -39.77
CA GLN A 219 -17.71 27.72 -40.68
C GLN A 219 -18.65 26.88 -41.56
N LEU A 220 -19.93 27.24 -41.67
CA LEU A 220 -20.95 26.50 -42.44
C LEU A 220 -20.63 26.30 -43.93
N PHE A 221 -19.70 27.07 -44.48
CA PHE A 221 -19.22 26.96 -45.87
C PHE A 221 -18.10 25.91 -46.06
N GLN A 222 -17.60 25.29 -44.99
CA GLN A 222 -16.58 24.25 -45.08
C GLN A 222 -17.21 22.91 -45.46
N SER A 223 -16.68 22.27 -46.51
CA SER A 223 -17.17 20.98 -47.00
C SER A 223 -16.98 19.91 -45.93
N THR A 224 -18.09 19.36 -45.44
CA THR A 224 -18.12 18.22 -44.52
C THR A 224 -18.62 16.99 -45.26
N ASP A 225 -17.82 15.93 -45.28
CA ASP A 225 -18.18 14.64 -45.90
C ASP A 225 -19.17 13.86 -45.01
N MET A 226 -20.35 14.44 -44.81
CA MET A 226 -21.43 13.95 -43.96
C MET A 226 -22.70 13.73 -44.78
N ASN A 227 -23.56 12.81 -44.34
CA ASN A 227 -24.91 12.71 -44.91
C ASN A 227 -25.78 13.88 -44.42
N SER A 228 -26.82 14.21 -45.19
CA SER A 228 -27.71 15.37 -44.96
C SER A 228 -28.27 15.47 -43.53
N ALA A 229 -28.66 14.33 -42.93
CA ALA A 229 -29.19 14.29 -41.57
C ALA A 229 -28.10 14.57 -40.52
N ALA A 230 -26.94 13.91 -40.63
CA ALA A 230 -25.80 14.12 -39.75
C ALA A 230 -25.24 15.54 -39.85
N LEU A 231 -25.25 16.15 -41.05
CA LEU A 231 -24.86 17.54 -41.25
C LEU A 231 -25.86 18.50 -40.61
N THR A 232 -27.17 18.29 -40.80
CA THR A 232 -28.22 19.08 -40.13
C THR A 232 -28.08 19.04 -38.60
N GLN A 233 -27.83 17.86 -38.03
CA GLN A 233 -27.57 17.69 -36.60
C GLN A 233 -26.26 18.33 -36.14
N SER A 234 -25.18 18.24 -36.93
CA SER A 234 -23.89 18.85 -36.61
C SER A 234 -23.96 20.39 -36.59
N ILE A 235 -24.75 20.98 -37.50
CA ILE A 235 -25.02 22.43 -37.54
C ILE A 235 -25.84 22.86 -36.32
N ALA A 236 -26.94 22.15 -36.02
CA ALA A 236 -27.78 22.46 -34.87
C ALA A 236 -27.02 22.32 -33.54
N HIS A 237 -26.25 21.23 -33.38
CA HIS A 237 -25.39 21.00 -32.21
C HIS A 237 -24.31 22.10 -32.09
N GLY A 238 -23.66 22.47 -33.20
CA GLY A 238 -22.66 23.55 -33.20
C GLY A 238 -23.24 24.92 -32.84
N ALA A 239 -24.46 25.22 -33.28
CA ALA A 239 -25.18 26.44 -32.87
C ALA A 239 -25.56 26.44 -31.39
N VAL A 240 -26.04 25.32 -30.84
CA VAL A 240 -26.29 25.18 -29.39
C VAL A 240 -24.99 25.33 -28.59
N VAL A 241 -23.89 24.71 -29.03
CA VAL A 241 -22.61 24.85 -28.34
C VAL A 241 -22.09 26.30 -28.41
N ALA A 242 -22.23 26.99 -29.55
CA ALA A 242 -21.83 28.39 -29.72
C ALA A 242 -22.69 29.38 -28.93
N ALA A 243 -23.97 29.06 -28.64
CA ALA A 243 -24.91 29.93 -27.92
C ALA A 243 -24.40 30.37 -26.54
N ALA A 244 -23.52 29.59 -25.90
CA ALA A 244 -22.85 29.96 -24.65
C ALA A 244 -22.16 31.34 -24.71
N GLN A 245 -21.57 31.72 -25.85
CA GLN A 245 -20.95 33.04 -26.01
C GLN A 245 -21.99 34.18 -25.92
N GLN A 246 -23.18 33.96 -26.49
CA GLN A 246 -24.27 34.94 -26.45
C GLN A 246 -24.90 35.02 -25.06
N LEU A 247 -25.21 33.88 -24.44
CA LEU A 247 -25.84 33.81 -23.12
C LEU A 247 -24.95 34.42 -22.02
N ALA A 248 -23.64 34.12 -22.04
CA ALA A 248 -22.69 34.74 -21.12
C ALA A 248 -22.62 36.26 -21.31
N MET A 249 -22.63 36.75 -22.55
CA MET A 249 -22.66 38.20 -22.83
C MET A 249 -23.95 38.90 -22.41
N GLU A 250 -25.11 38.27 -22.61
CA GLU A 250 -26.40 38.80 -22.19
C GLU A 250 -26.48 38.94 -20.65
N GLN A 251 -25.84 38.03 -19.92
CA GLN A 251 -25.70 38.07 -18.46
C GLN A 251 -24.50 38.88 -17.95
N GLN A 252 -23.65 39.43 -18.85
CA GLN A 252 -22.43 40.19 -18.53
C GLN A 252 -21.36 39.38 -17.78
N LEU A 253 -21.27 38.08 -18.05
CA LEU A 253 -20.33 37.12 -17.46
C LEU A 253 -19.25 36.69 -18.47
N SER A 254 -18.13 36.18 -17.96
CA SER A 254 -17.20 35.37 -18.77
C SER A 254 -17.82 33.99 -19.06
N VAL A 255 -17.39 33.32 -20.14
CA VAL A 255 -17.90 31.97 -20.47
C VAL A 255 -17.64 30.94 -19.35
N PRO A 256 -16.48 30.94 -18.65
CA PRO A 256 -16.27 30.11 -17.45
C PRO A 256 -17.25 30.43 -16.31
N GLN A 257 -17.46 31.72 -15.99
CA GLN A 257 -18.40 32.14 -14.94
C GLN A 257 -19.84 31.70 -15.24
N TRP A 258 -20.29 31.90 -16.48
CA TRP A 258 -21.60 31.45 -16.96
C TRP A 258 -21.75 29.93 -16.84
N LEU A 259 -20.74 29.16 -17.28
CA LEU A 259 -20.80 27.70 -17.24
C LEU A 259 -20.93 27.17 -15.80
N ASN A 260 -20.21 27.75 -14.85
CA ASN A 260 -20.31 27.37 -13.45
C ASN A 260 -21.73 27.61 -12.90
N GLN A 261 -22.34 28.76 -13.19
CA GLN A 261 -23.73 29.04 -12.78
C GLN A 261 -24.74 28.06 -13.41
N VAL A 262 -24.53 27.65 -14.66
CA VAL A 262 -25.39 26.65 -15.33
C VAL A 262 -25.20 25.26 -14.74
N ILE A 263 -23.99 24.88 -14.35
CA ILE A 263 -23.73 23.63 -13.62
C ILE A 263 -24.45 23.67 -12.26
N ASP A 264 -24.26 24.73 -11.48
CA ASP A 264 -24.88 24.87 -10.16
C ASP A 264 -26.41 24.83 -10.24
N GLN A 265 -27.00 25.56 -11.20
CA GLN A 265 -28.45 25.52 -11.44
C GLN A 265 -28.91 24.11 -11.84
N LEU A 266 -28.25 23.48 -12.81
CA LEU A 266 -28.62 22.13 -13.29
C LEU A 266 -28.60 21.09 -12.15
N LEU A 267 -27.60 21.15 -11.26
CA LEU A 267 -27.48 20.23 -10.14
C LEU A 267 -28.47 20.53 -9.02
N GLN A 268 -28.79 21.81 -8.75
CA GLN A 268 -29.84 22.20 -7.80
C GLN A 268 -31.24 21.81 -8.31
N ASP A 269 -31.48 21.90 -9.62
CA ASP A 269 -32.73 21.51 -10.29
C ASP A 269 -32.81 19.99 -10.59
N GLY A 270 -32.00 19.15 -9.92
CA GLY A 270 -32.09 17.68 -10.01
C GLY A 270 -31.70 17.11 -11.39
N GLY A 271 -30.81 17.79 -12.12
CA GLY A 271 -30.45 17.49 -13.49
C GLY A 271 -31.44 18.01 -14.54
N GLN A 272 -32.45 18.80 -14.14
CA GLN A 272 -33.43 19.41 -15.06
C GLN A 272 -33.11 20.88 -15.33
N LEU A 273 -33.77 21.46 -16.33
CA LEU A 273 -33.82 22.91 -16.53
C LEU A 273 -35.28 23.36 -16.67
N PRO A 274 -35.61 24.63 -16.37
CA PRO A 274 -36.87 25.22 -16.82
C PRO A 274 -36.98 25.10 -18.34
N GLN A 275 -38.14 24.69 -18.86
CA GLN A 275 -38.40 24.75 -20.30
C GLN A 275 -38.45 26.21 -20.75
N LYS A 276 -39.11 27.05 -19.95
CA LYS A 276 -39.13 28.51 -20.06
C LYS A 276 -39.42 29.12 -18.70
N ASP A 277 -38.62 30.10 -18.30
CA ASP A 277 -38.76 30.84 -17.03
C ASP A 277 -39.15 32.31 -17.31
N GLU A 278 -39.68 33.02 -16.30
CA GLU A 278 -39.87 34.47 -16.33
C GLU A 278 -38.75 35.23 -15.58
N ASP A 279 -37.96 34.54 -14.76
CA ASP A 279 -36.78 35.09 -14.10
C ASP A 279 -35.58 35.13 -15.07
N PRO A 280 -35.09 36.32 -15.48
CA PRO A 280 -33.96 36.43 -16.41
C PRO A 280 -32.61 35.99 -15.82
N THR A 281 -32.56 35.65 -14.53
CA THR A 281 -31.36 35.11 -13.87
C THR A 281 -31.27 33.60 -13.90
N ARG A 282 -32.37 32.88 -14.20
CA ARG A 282 -32.37 31.43 -14.38
C ARG A 282 -32.29 31.09 -15.86
N LEU A 283 -31.35 30.23 -16.26
CA LEU A 283 -31.25 29.80 -17.64
C LEU A 283 -32.35 28.76 -17.93
N SER A 284 -33.17 29.02 -18.96
CA SER A 284 -34.15 28.05 -19.46
C SER A 284 -33.73 27.44 -20.79
N ARG A 285 -34.30 26.28 -21.11
CA ARG A 285 -34.07 25.59 -22.39
C ARG A 285 -34.58 26.42 -23.59
N PHE A 286 -35.59 27.26 -23.40
CA PHE A 286 -36.04 28.24 -24.38
C PHE A 286 -34.94 29.25 -24.72
N ASP A 287 -34.24 29.78 -23.73
CA ASP A 287 -33.20 30.80 -23.94
C ASP A 287 -32.02 30.22 -24.72
N ILE A 288 -31.62 28.99 -24.39
CA ILE A 288 -30.56 28.25 -25.09
C ILE A 288 -30.91 28.05 -26.57
N TYR A 289 -32.12 27.57 -26.88
CA TYR A 289 -32.53 27.39 -28.28
C TYR A 289 -32.79 28.73 -29.01
N GLN A 290 -33.24 29.77 -28.31
CA GLN A 290 -33.44 31.09 -28.89
C GLN A 290 -32.10 31.76 -29.23
N ALA A 291 -31.10 31.69 -28.34
CA ALA A 291 -29.74 32.15 -28.62
C ALA A 291 -29.10 31.34 -29.75
N ALA A 292 -29.20 30.00 -29.72
CA ALA A 292 -28.70 29.13 -30.80
C ALA A 292 -29.33 29.45 -32.16
N HIS A 293 -30.66 29.63 -32.21
CA HIS A 293 -31.38 30.01 -33.42
C HIS A 293 -30.96 31.40 -33.93
N GLN A 294 -30.87 32.39 -33.04
CA GLN A 294 -30.50 33.76 -33.41
C GLN A 294 -29.07 33.83 -33.95
N LEU A 295 -28.11 33.26 -33.20
CA LEU A 295 -26.70 33.20 -33.60
C LEU A 295 -26.53 32.47 -34.93
N LEU A 296 -27.24 31.35 -35.14
CA LEU A 296 -27.22 30.65 -36.43
C LEU A 296 -27.80 31.51 -37.55
N ALA A 297 -28.97 32.15 -37.37
CA ALA A 297 -29.59 33.01 -38.37
C ALA A 297 -28.67 34.17 -38.79
N ASP A 298 -28.05 34.86 -37.82
CA ASP A 298 -27.15 35.98 -38.08
C ASP A 298 -25.91 35.54 -38.87
N ASN A 299 -25.33 34.37 -38.53
CA ASN A 299 -24.23 33.78 -39.27
C ASN A 299 -24.63 33.41 -40.71
N ILE A 300 -25.83 32.85 -40.91
CA ILE A 300 -26.36 32.52 -42.23
C ILE A 300 -26.50 33.77 -43.10
N ASP A 301 -27.12 34.83 -42.57
CA ASP A 301 -27.35 36.07 -43.31
C ASP A 301 -26.03 36.80 -43.58
N TYR A 302 -25.09 36.81 -42.64
CA TYR A 302 -23.73 37.30 -42.87
C TYR A 302 -23.04 36.52 -44.00
N LEU A 303 -23.00 35.19 -43.92
CA LEU A 303 -22.31 34.33 -44.90
C LEU A 303 -22.93 34.45 -46.30
N ARG A 304 -24.27 34.58 -46.39
CA ARG A 304 -24.98 34.90 -47.64
C ARG A 304 -24.63 36.29 -48.16
N SER A 305 -24.48 37.29 -47.29
CA SER A 305 -24.11 38.66 -47.68
C SER A 305 -22.71 38.74 -48.31
N VAL A 306 -21.77 37.92 -47.83
CA VAL A 306 -20.40 37.79 -48.40
C VAL A 306 -20.30 36.74 -49.51
N GLN A 307 -21.44 36.26 -50.03
CA GLN A 307 -21.54 35.32 -51.16
C GLN A 307 -20.90 33.94 -50.92
N ALA A 308 -20.83 33.48 -49.66
CA ALA A 308 -20.42 32.11 -49.35
C ALA A 308 -21.46 31.10 -49.85
N GLN A 309 -20.97 29.94 -50.33
CA GLN A 309 -21.84 28.81 -50.68
C GLN A 309 -22.18 28.03 -49.40
N LEU A 310 -23.47 27.96 -49.06
CA LEU A 310 -23.98 27.24 -47.90
C LEU A 310 -24.78 25.99 -48.34
N PRO A 311 -24.67 24.86 -47.62
CA PRO A 311 -25.49 23.68 -47.88
C PRO A 311 -26.96 23.91 -47.47
N THR A 312 -27.89 23.20 -48.10
CA THR A 312 -29.33 23.31 -47.85
C THR A 312 -29.75 22.91 -46.42
N GLU A 313 -28.93 22.08 -45.79
CA GLU A 313 -29.02 21.57 -44.42
C GLU A 313 -28.99 22.68 -43.37
N VAL A 314 -28.45 23.85 -43.73
CA VAL A 314 -28.41 25.06 -42.90
C VAL A 314 -29.82 25.59 -42.61
N ASP A 315 -30.70 25.67 -43.61
CA ASP A 315 -32.09 26.10 -43.42
C ASP A 315 -32.89 25.03 -42.65
N SER A 316 -32.56 23.74 -42.85
CA SER A 316 -33.14 22.62 -42.08
C SER A 316 -32.76 22.69 -40.60
N ALA A 317 -31.50 22.99 -40.28
CA ALA A 317 -31.01 23.11 -38.91
C ALA A 317 -31.61 24.33 -38.19
N LEU A 318 -31.75 25.46 -38.89
CA LEU A 318 -32.43 26.63 -38.35
C LEU A 318 -33.92 26.33 -38.06
N THR A 319 -34.59 25.62 -38.97
CA THR A 319 -35.98 25.15 -38.78
C THR A 319 -36.10 24.20 -37.58
N LEU A 320 -35.13 23.30 -37.39
CA LEU A 320 -35.07 22.38 -36.25
C LEU A 320 -34.95 23.15 -34.92
N LEU A 321 -34.01 24.10 -34.82
CA LEU A 321 -33.85 24.94 -33.62
C LEU A 321 -35.10 25.78 -33.32
N ALA A 322 -35.77 26.31 -34.34
CA ALA A 322 -37.05 26.99 -34.17
C ALA A 322 -38.13 26.06 -33.60
N GLN A 323 -38.22 24.82 -34.08
CA GLN A 323 -39.16 23.82 -33.56
C GLN A 323 -38.88 23.46 -32.10
N HIS A 324 -37.62 23.25 -31.71
CA HIS A 324 -37.27 23.01 -30.31
C HIS A 324 -37.57 24.22 -29.41
N ARG A 325 -37.25 25.44 -29.85
CA ARG A 325 -37.60 26.68 -29.13
C ARG A 325 -39.12 26.81 -28.93
N ASP A 326 -39.89 26.67 -30.00
CA ASP A 326 -41.33 26.93 -30.00
C ASP A 326 -42.13 25.83 -29.30
N ALA A 327 -41.52 24.69 -28.99
CA ALA A 327 -42.11 23.59 -28.22
C ALA A 327 -42.04 23.77 -26.68
N GLN A 328 -41.28 24.75 -26.17
CA GLN A 328 -41.09 24.94 -24.73
C GLN A 328 -42.34 25.53 -24.04
N GLN A 329 -42.63 25.07 -22.83
CA GLN A 329 -43.78 25.50 -22.03
C GLN A 329 -43.34 26.42 -20.88
N SER A 330 -44.10 27.50 -20.62
CA SER A 330 -43.94 28.33 -19.42
C SER A 330 -44.24 27.54 -18.14
N ASP A 331 -43.55 27.88 -17.06
CA ASP A 331 -43.75 27.34 -15.70
C ASP A 331 -43.61 25.80 -15.60
N ALA A 332 -42.89 25.19 -16.54
CA ALA A 332 -42.66 23.75 -16.60
C ALA A 332 -41.16 23.44 -16.60
N MET A 333 -40.72 22.54 -15.72
CA MET A 333 -39.38 21.93 -15.82
C MET A 333 -39.32 20.95 -16.99
N THR A 334 -38.12 20.64 -17.47
CA THR A 334 -37.89 19.43 -18.26
C THR A 334 -38.20 18.19 -17.42
N GLN A 335 -38.58 17.10 -18.10
CA GLN A 335 -38.83 15.80 -17.48
C GLN A 335 -37.92 14.76 -18.13
N VAL A 336 -36.61 15.02 -18.10
CA VAL A 336 -35.62 14.04 -18.52
C VAL A 336 -35.62 12.90 -17.52
N ALA A 337 -35.77 11.68 -18.02
CA ALA A 337 -35.50 10.46 -17.26
C ALA A 337 -34.60 9.57 -18.12
N VAL A 338 -33.63 8.94 -17.46
CA VAL A 338 -32.81 7.85 -18.00
C VAL A 338 -32.98 6.69 -17.02
N SER A 339 -33.47 5.57 -17.52
CA SER A 339 -33.54 4.32 -16.78
C SER A 339 -32.26 3.51 -16.97
N SER A 340 -32.00 2.53 -16.10
CA SER A 340 -30.92 1.57 -16.32
C SER A 340 -31.11 0.73 -17.59
N GLU A 341 -32.36 0.52 -18.05
CA GLU A 341 -32.70 -0.09 -19.36
C GLU A 341 -32.19 0.72 -20.55
N ASP A 342 -32.14 2.05 -20.42
CA ASP A 342 -31.67 2.93 -21.48
C ASP A 342 -30.13 2.91 -21.65
N VAL A 343 -29.39 2.56 -20.59
CA VAL A 343 -27.92 2.48 -20.54
C VAL A 343 -27.47 1.07 -20.93
N GLY A 344 -27.91 0.60 -22.09
CA GLY A 344 -27.87 -0.80 -22.52
C GLY A 344 -26.51 -1.51 -22.42
N LEU A 345 -26.56 -2.84 -22.21
CA LEU A 345 -25.46 -3.77 -21.83
C LEU A 345 -25.03 -3.74 -20.35
N TRP A 346 -25.38 -2.71 -19.57
CA TRP A 346 -24.98 -2.63 -18.16
C TRP A 346 -25.94 -3.32 -17.18
N LEU A 347 -27.23 -3.46 -17.52
CA LEU A 347 -28.23 -4.08 -16.65
C LEU A 347 -27.86 -5.47 -16.17
N ASP A 348 -27.53 -6.37 -17.10
CA ASP A 348 -27.18 -7.76 -16.76
C ASP A 348 -25.93 -7.79 -15.86
N GLN A 349 -24.94 -6.94 -16.12
CA GLN A 349 -23.72 -6.88 -15.30
C GLN A 349 -24.00 -6.35 -13.89
N LEU A 350 -24.81 -5.30 -13.76
CA LEU A 350 -25.14 -4.67 -12.48
C LEU A 350 -26.09 -5.54 -11.64
N ALA A 351 -27.08 -6.16 -12.26
CA ALA A 351 -27.96 -7.13 -11.60
C ALA A 351 -27.18 -8.37 -11.14
N ASN A 352 -26.31 -8.93 -11.99
CA ASN A 352 -25.44 -10.05 -11.63
C ASN A 352 -24.46 -9.69 -10.50
N ALA A 353 -23.89 -8.48 -10.51
CA ALA A 353 -23.04 -7.99 -9.44
C ALA A 353 -23.79 -7.88 -8.10
N LYS A 354 -24.99 -7.32 -8.09
CA LYS A 354 -25.84 -7.21 -6.88
C LYS A 354 -26.19 -8.59 -6.31
N LEU A 355 -26.61 -9.53 -7.17
CA LEU A 355 -26.90 -10.91 -6.78
C LEU A 355 -25.65 -11.59 -6.19
N PHE A 356 -24.49 -11.44 -6.85
CA PHE A 356 -23.23 -12.00 -6.39
C PHE A 356 -22.75 -11.39 -5.07
N ILE A 357 -22.80 -10.06 -4.91
CA ILE A 357 -22.41 -9.37 -3.67
C ILE A 357 -23.33 -9.78 -2.51
N LYS A 358 -24.62 -9.98 -2.77
CA LYS A 358 -25.57 -10.47 -1.76
C LYS A 358 -25.24 -11.91 -1.32
N ASP A 359 -25.03 -12.84 -2.24
CA ASP A 359 -24.63 -14.23 -1.91
C ASP A 359 -23.25 -14.27 -1.24
N LEU A 360 -22.29 -13.47 -1.72
CA LEU A 360 -20.97 -13.34 -1.10
C LEU A 360 -21.07 -12.82 0.34
N ASN A 361 -21.87 -11.80 0.60
CA ASN A 361 -22.06 -11.26 1.94
C ASN A 361 -22.64 -12.32 2.89
N GLN A 362 -23.66 -13.07 2.45
CA GLN A 362 -24.22 -14.19 3.23
C GLN A 362 -23.17 -15.27 3.53
N ARG A 363 -22.32 -15.60 2.56
CA ARG A 363 -21.24 -16.59 2.72
C ARG A 363 -20.12 -16.12 3.63
N LEU A 364 -19.72 -14.85 3.56
CA LEU A 364 -18.67 -14.29 4.43
C LEU A 364 -19.16 -14.21 5.88
N VAL A 365 -20.43 -13.81 6.10
CA VAL A 365 -21.05 -13.85 7.43
C VAL A 365 -21.13 -15.28 7.98
N ASN A 366 -21.43 -16.26 7.12
CA ASN A 366 -21.50 -17.68 7.47
C ASN A 366 -20.25 -18.47 6.99
N PHE A 367 -19.05 -17.91 7.20
CA PHE A 367 -17.80 -18.37 6.56
C PHE A 367 -17.58 -19.89 6.59
N ALA A 368 -17.58 -20.47 7.80
CA ALA A 368 -17.38 -21.90 8.03
C ALA A 368 -18.68 -22.72 8.06
N GLY A 369 -19.85 -22.07 7.88
CA GLY A 369 -21.14 -22.73 8.04
C GLY A 369 -21.61 -22.90 9.49
N ASP A 370 -21.12 -22.07 10.42
CA ASP A 370 -21.46 -22.12 11.86
C ASP A 370 -22.98 -22.04 12.13
N ASP A 371 -23.78 -21.40 11.25
CA ASP A 371 -25.23 -21.29 11.42
C ASP A 371 -25.94 -22.67 11.39
N ALA A 372 -26.96 -22.82 12.23
CA ALA A 372 -27.73 -24.06 12.36
C ALA A 372 -28.57 -24.39 11.11
N ASN A 373 -28.91 -23.39 10.29
CA ASN A 373 -29.62 -23.52 9.03
C ASN A 373 -28.67 -23.49 7.81
N THR A 374 -27.39 -23.81 7.98
CA THR A 374 -26.43 -23.83 6.86
C THR A 374 -26.75 -24.93 5.83
N CYS A 375 -26.71 -24.60 4.54
CA CYS A 375 -26.89 -25.56 3.45
C CYS A 375 -25.86 -26.69 3.51
N GLY A 376 -26.31 -27.93 3.39
CA GLY A 376 -25.45 -29.12 3.49
C GLY A 376 -25.34 -29.73 4.89
N ARG A 377 -25.89 -29.08 5.93
CA ARG A 377 -26.08 -29.68 7.26
C ARG A 377 -27.39 -30.47 7.36
N GLU A 378 -27.42 -31.47 8.23
CA GLU A 378 -28.61 -32.31 8.46
C GLU A 378 -29.72 -31.47 9.13
N GLY A 379 -30.93 -31.51 8.56
CA GLY A 379 -32.08 -30.77 9.07
C GLY A 379 -32.20 -29.31 8.61
N ALA A 380 -31.31 -28.84 7.73
CA ALA A 380 -31.42 -27.50 7.12
C ALA A 380 -32.76 -27.31 6.37
N ALA A 381 -33.32 -26.11 6.46
CA ALA A 381 -34.57 -25.74 5.80
C ALA A 381 -34.38 -25.47 4.29
N ALA A 382 -35.49 -25.27 3.58
CA ALA A 382 -35.45 -24.99 2.13
C ALA A 382 -34.84 -23.61 1.79
N ASP A 383 -34.81 -22.71 2.77
CA ASP A 383 -34.19 -21.37 2.76
C ASP A 383 -32.87 -21.36 3.56
N CYS A 384 -32.09 -22.44 3.44
CA CYS A 384 -30.79 -22.58 4.11
C CYS A 384 -29.80 -21.47 3.75
N LEU A 385 -28.92 -21.13 4.68
CA LEU A 385 -27.86 -20.14 4.48
C LEU A 385 -26.65 -20.78 3.78
N PRO A 386 -26.11 -20.18 2.72
CA PRO A 386 -24.86 -20.65 2.13
C PRO A 386 -23.66 -20.34 3.03
N SER A 387 -22.57 -21.07 2.87
CA SER A 387 -21.27 -20.82 3.52
C SER A 387 -20.17 -20.53 2.48
N PHE A 388 -19.03 -19.99 2.93
CA PHE A 388 -17.87 -19.76 2.05
C PHE A 388 -17.04 -21.04 1.87
N VAL A 389 -16.79 -21.75 2.97
CA VAL A 389 -16.18 -23.10 3.01
C VAL A 389 -17.29 -24.14 3.15
N ASP A 390 -17.12 -25.33 2.58
CA ASP A 390 -18.05 -26.44 2.84
C ASP A 390 -18.09 -26.79 4.34
N PRO A 391 -19.28 -26.89 4.98
CA PRO A 391 -19.36 -27.08 6.42
C PRO A 391 -18.81 -28.44 6.87
N GLN A 392 -18.95 -29.51 6.08
CA GLN A 392 -18.44 -30.83 6.44
C GLN A 392 -16.91 -30.89 6.30
N TYR A 393 -16.35 -30.10 5.39
CA TYR A 393 -14.90 -29.86 5.33
C TYR A 393 -14.42 -29.02 6.52
N ALA A 394 -15.09 -27.92 6.84
CA ALA A 394 -14.75 -27.07 7.97
C ALA A 394 -14.76 -27.82 9.31
N ASP A 395 -15.80 -28.63 9.57
CA ASP A 395 -15.89 -29.48 10.77
C ASP A 395 -14.72 -30.48 10.87
N ARG A 396 -14.20 -30.98 9.74
CA ARG A 396 -13.04 -31.90 9.68
C ARG A 396 -11.70 -31.18 9.86
N VAL A 397 -11.55 -29.98 9.31
CA VAL A 397 -10.39 -29.12 9.54
C VAL A 397 -10.30 -28.80 11.03
N ALA A 398 -11.39 -28.36 11.65
CA ALA A 398 -11.45 -28.10 13.10
C ALA A 398 -10.99 -29.32 13.91
N ALA A 399 -11.59 -30.49 13.68
CA ALA A 399 -11.21 -31.73 14.38
C ALA A 399 -9.75 -32.17 14.14
N TYR A 400 -9.15 -31.82 13.00
CA TYR A 400 -7.73 -32.09 12.72
C TYR A 400 -6.80 -31.13 13.46
N TYR A 401 -7.13 -29.84 13.50
CA TYR A 401 -6.37 -28.86 14.28
C TYR A 401 -6.52 -29.07 15.79
N ASP A 402 -7.70 -29.46 16.29
CA ASP A 402 -7.90 -29.89 17.68
C ASP A 402 -6.95 -31.05 18.05
N ARG A 403 -6.70 -31.99 17.13
CA ARG A 403 -5.74 -33.08 17.34
C ARG A 403 -4.28 -32.61 17.27
N ILE A 404 -3.95 -31.64 16.42
CA ILE A 404 -2.60 -31.02 16.40
C ILE A 404 -2.35 -30.24 17.70
N GLU A 405 -3.37 -29.57 18.22
CA GLU A 405 -3.36 -28.87 19.51
C GLU A 405 -3.06 -29.85 20.67
N GLU A 406 -3.73 -31.01 20.73
CA GLU A 406 -3.41 -32.09 21.68
C GLU A 406 -1.96 -32.62 21.53
N VAL A 407 -1.46 -32.76 20.30
CA VAL A 407 -0.08 -33.21 20.02
C VAL A 407 0.95 -32.17 20.48
N TYR A 408 0.69 -30.88 20.24
CA TYR A 408 1.56 -29.79 20.70
C TYR A 408 1.63 -29.73 22.24
N ASP A 409 0.48 -29.78 22.91
CA ASP A 409 0.43 -29.76 24.38
C ASP A 409 1.14 -31.00 24.99
N GLY A 410 1.01 -32.16 24.35
CA GLY A 410 1.76 -33.37 24.71
C GLY A 410 3.28 -33.27 24.51
N LEU A 411 3.73 -32.40 23.59
CA LEU A 411 5.15 -32.20 23.25
C LEU A 411 5.79 -30.97 23.89
N SER A 412 5.03 -30.02 24.39
CA SER A 412 5.55 -28.84 25.10
C SER A 412 6.56 -29.18 26.21
N PRO A 413 6.32 -30.18 27.10
CA PRO A 413 7.32 -30.62 28.09
C PRO A 413 8.60 -31.22 27.47
N THR A 414 8.47 -31.85 26.30
CA THR A 414 9.60 -32.42 25.55
C THR A 414 10.49 -31.31 25.01
N PHE A 415 9.92 -30.25 24.43
CA PHE A 415 10.67 -29.10 23.92
C PHE A 415 11.33 -28.29 25.05
N ALA A 416 10.61 -28.03 26.15
CA ALA A 416 11.17 -27.36 27.33
C ALA A 416 12.37 -28.14 27.91
N SER A 417 12.21 -29.45 28.13
CA SER A 417 13.31 -30.30 28.63
C SER A 417 14.46 -30.44 27.63
N THR A 418 14.19 -30.45 26.32
CA THR A 418 15.23 -30.42 25.28
C THR A 418 16.08 -29.15 25.39
N ARG A 419 15.44 -27.98 25.52
CA ARG A 419 16.09 -26.68 25.67
C ARG A 419 17.05 -26.69 26.86
N GLU A 420 16.55 -27.04 28.05
CA GLU A 420 17.32 -27.11 29.29
C GLU A 420 18.52 -28.07 29.16
N GLN A 421 18.31 -29.26 28.61
CA GLN A 421 19.37 -30.26 28.45
C GLN A 421 20.47 -29.83 27.48
N LEU A 422 20.12 -29.27 26.31
CA LEU A 422 21.10 -28.81 25.33
C LEU A 422 21.95 -27.66 25.88
N LEU A 423 21.36 -26.76 26.65
CA LEU A 423 22.07 -25.65 27.31
C LEU A 423 23.03 -26.14 28.41
N SER A 424 22.59 -27.08 29.26
CA SER A 424 23.47 -27.68 30.25
C SER A 424 24.64 -28.43 29.61
N LEU A 425 24.38 -29.16 28.50
CA LEU A 425 25.40 -29.92 27.79
C LEU A 425 26.38 -29.02 27.02
N SER A 426 25.94 -27.89 26.46
CA SER A 426 26.85 -26.94 25.82
C SER A 426 27.75 -26.23 26.83
N GLN A 427 27.23 -25.90 28.01
CA GLN A 427 28.04 -25.33 29.11
C GLN A 427 29.08 -26.33 29.66
N ASP A 428 28.68 -27.57 29.95
CA ASP A 428 29.60 -28.65 30.35
C ASP A 428 30.69 -28.88 29.29
N TYR A 429 30.31 -28.83 28.00
CA TYR A 429 31.22 -28.99 26.87
C TYR A 429 32.27 -27.86 26.80
N ILE A 430 31.84 -26.60 26.96
CA ILE A 430 32.74 -25.44 26.96
C ILE A 430 33.70 -25.47 28.16
N ALA A 431 33.19 -25.82 29.35
CA ALA A 431 34.04 -26.02 30.52
C ALA A 431 35.11 -27.11 30.27
N CYS A 432 34.75 -28.18 29.55
CA CYS A 432 35.68 -29.21 29.10
C CYS A 432 36.68 -28.74 28.04
N LEU A 433 36.28 -27.92 27.06
CA LEU A 433 37.18 -27.32 26.06
C LEU A 433 38.27 -26.48 26.74
N ASN A 434 37.90 -25.74 27.79
CA ASN A 434 38.79 -24.92 28.62
C ASN A 434 39.62 -25.72 29.65
N GLY A 435 39.57 -27.06 29.61
CA GLY A 435 40.32 -27.93 30.53
C GLY A 435 39.80 -27.96 31.96
N GLN A 436 38.62 -27.36 32.22
CA GLN A 436 37.94 -27.31 33.51
C GLN A 436 36.69 -28.22 33.50
N CYS A 437 36.80 -29.42 32.90
CA CYS A 437 35.70 -30.38 32.82
C CYS A 437 35.02 -30.57 34.19
N PRO A 438 33.70 -30.30 34.30
CA PRO A 438 32.94 -30.58 35.50
C PRO A 438 32.75 -32.08 35.70
N ALA A 439 32.10 -32.47 36.79
CA ALA A 439 31.70 -33.86 37.01
C ALA A 439 30.54 -34.22 36.07
N LEU A 440 30.89 -34.67 34.85
CA LEU A 440 29.93 -34.98 33.79
C LEU A 440 28.86 -36.00 34.23
N PRO A 441 27.61 -35.88 33.72
CA PRO A 441 26.55 -36.84 33.97
C PRO A 441 26.90 -38.29 33.61
N ALA A 442 26.21 -39.27 34.22
CA ALA A 442 26.46 -40.67 33.94
C ALA A 442 26.18 -41.02 32.47
N GLY A 443 27.18 -41.60 31.79
CA GLY A 443 27.14 -41.90 30.35
C GLY A 443 27.57 -40.75 29.45
N THR A 444 27.85 -39.57 30.00
CA THR A 444 28.51 -38.47 29.29
C THR A 444 30.03 -38.61 29.39
N SER A 445 30.75 -38.38 28.30
CA SER A 445 32.22 -38.45 28.25
C SER A 445 32.79 -37.43 27.28
N TYR A 446 33.93 -36.84 27.64
CA TYR A 446 34.67 -35.89 26.82
C TYR A 446 35.95 -36.52 26.26
N ASP A 447 36.10 -36.52 24.94
CA ASP A 447 37.31 -36.90 24.24
C ASP A 447 38.12 -35.64 23.90
N GLY A 448 39.12 -35.33 24.74
CA GLY A 448 39.98 -34.17 24.55
C GLY A 448 40.91 -34.23 23.33
N ALA A 449 41.06 -35.39 22.66
CA ALA A 449 41.84 -35.50 21.42
C ALA A 449 40.96 -35.23 20.19
N ALA A 450 39.69 -35.66 20.22
CA ALA A 450 38.68 -35.31 19.22
C ALA A 450 38.01 -33.96 19.47
N GLN A 451 38.25 -33.33 20.64
CA GLN A 451 37.52 -32.19 21.18
C GLN A 451 36.00 -32.41 21.13
N ALA A 452 35.51 -33.59 21.53
CA ALA A 452 34.09 -33.97 21.37
C ALA A 452 33.46 -34.42 22.70
N LEU A 453 32.26 -33.94 23.01
CA LEU A 453 31.43 -34.46 24.11
C LEU A 453 30.45 -35.49 23.54
N ARG A 454 30.40 -36.69 24.12
CA ARG A 454 29.46 -37.76 23.76
C ARG A 454 28.56 -38.11 24.93
N VAL A 455 27.25 -38.13 24.70
CA VAL A 455 26.22 -38.53 25.67
C VAL A 455 25.64 -39.88 25.23
N GLN A 456 25.97 -40.94 25.96
CA GLN A 456 25.54 -42.32 25.66
C GLN A 456 25.00 -42.99 26.94
N SER A 457 23.85 -42.53 27.40
CA SER A 457 23.07 -43.06 28.53
C SER A 457 21.58 -43.03 28.21
N GLU A 458 20.79 -43.87 28.88
CA GLU A 458 19.30 -43.80 28.94
C GLU A 458 18.53 -43.57 27.62
N GLY A 459 19.10 -43.97 26.48
CA GLY A 459 18.50 -43.82 25.14
C GLY A 459 18.96 -42.58 24.36
N HIS A 460 19.82 -41.74 24.96
CA HIS A 460 20.56 -40.70 24.26
C HIS A 460 21.71 -41.32 23.45
N ASP A 461 21.98 -40.74 22.29
CA ASP A 461 23.19 -40.98 21.49
C ASP A 461 23.52 -39.66 20.78
N LEU A 462 24.06 -38.71 21.54
CA LEU A 462 24.31 -37.34 21.10
C LEU A 462 25.81 -37.05 21.10
N THR A 463 26.30 -36.36 20.06
CA THR A 463 27.67 -35.84 20.00
C THR A 463 27.64 -34.33 19.81
N LEU A 464 28.41 -33.61 20.63
CA LEU A 464 28.74 -32.20 20.44
C LEU A 464 30.19 -32.09 19.94
N THR A 465 30.40 -31.31 18.88
CA THR A 465 31.73 -30.94 18.36
C THR A 465 31.83 -29.43 18.15
N PHE A 466 33.07 -28.93 17.99
CA PHE A 466 33.39 -27.51 17.94
C PHE A 466 34.28 -27.23 16.73
N ALA A 467 34.03 -26.13 16.03
CA ALA A 467 34.96 -25.56 15.06
C ALA A 467 35.03 -24.04 15.22
N PRO A 468 36.24 -23.44 15.23
CA PRO A 468 36.39 -22.00 15.10
C PRO A 468 36.08 -21.58 13.65
N VAL A 469 35.65 -20.34 13.47
CA VAL A 469 35.20 -19.77 12.20
C VAL A 469 36.00 -18.51 11.92
N LEU A 470 36.69 -18.50 10.77
CA LEU A 470 37.28 -17.30 10.21
C LEU A 470 36.16 -16.41 9.65
N LEU A 471 36.11 -15.16 10.07
CA LEU A 471 35.26 -14.13 9.47
C LEU A 471 36.13 -13.34 8.49
N ASP A 472 35.66 -13.09 7.26
CA ASP A 472 36.47 -12.47 6.19
C ASP A 472 36.66 -10.93 6.41
N VAL A 473 37.12 -10.55 7.59
CA VAL A 473 37.38 -9.19 8.06
C VAL A 473 38.88 -8.89 7.99
N ALA A 474 39.20 -7.69 7.52
CA ALA A 474 40.58 -7.26 7.30
C ALA A 474 41.35 -7.07 8.62
N GLY A 475 41.94 -8.16 9.13
CA GLY A 475 42.72 -8.15 10.37
C GLY A 475 43.05 -9.53 10.94
N GLU A 476 42.35 -10.60 10.55
CA GLU A 476 42.62 -11.95 11.08
C GLU A 476 44.05 -12.44 10.76
N GLY A 477 44.74 -12.93 11.78
CA GLY A 477 45.93 -13.77 11.64
C GLY A 477 45.55 -15.25 11.64
N ASP A 478 46.48 -16.14 11.27
CA ASP A 478 46.23 -17.59 11.14
C ASP A 478 45.70 -18.30 12.42
N ASP A 479 45.74 -17.65 13.59
CA ASP A 479 45.38 -18.19 14.91
C ASP A 479 44.34 -17.36 15.71
N SER A 480 43.84 -16.23 15.18
CA SER A 480 42.86 -15.34 15.85
C SER A 480 41.42 -15.66 15.43
N TYR A 481 40.47 -15.82 16.37
CA TYR A 481 39.10 -16.25 16.05
C TYR A 481 38.03 -15.54 16.89
N PHE A 482 37.10 -14.88 16.21
CA PHE A 482 35.99 -14.13 16.83
C PHE A 482 34.66 -14.91 16.83
N ALA A 483 34.57 -16.03 16.11
CA ALA A 483 33.34 -16.80 15.96
C ALA A 483 33.56 -18.32 16.05
N PHE A 484 32.57 -19.03 16.58
CA PHE A 484 32.69 -20.45 16.92
C PHE A 484 31.37 -21.20 16.69
N ASP A 485 31.43 -22.33 15.96
CA ASP A 485 30.29 -23.24 15.76
C ASP A 485 30.36 -24.42 16.72
N ILE A 486 29.30 -24.64 17.49
CA ILE A 486 29.02 -25.87 18.24
C ILE A 486 28.03 -26.70 17.43
N PHE A 487 28.46 -27.84 16.89
CA PHE A 487 27.61 -28.76 16.14
C PHE A 487 26.93 -29.79 17.05
N ILE A 488 25.72 -30.17 16.69
CA ILE A 488 24.87 -31.14 17.38
C ILE A 488 24.52 -32.26 16.40
N ASP A 489 24.89 -33.50 16.73
CA ASP A 489 24.57 -34.68 15.91
C ASP A 489 24.00 -35.83 16.77
N GLY A 490 23.07 -36.59 16.20
CA GLY A 490 22.47 -37.78 16.82
C GLY A 490 21.09 -37.56 17.46
N THR A 491 20.86 -38.19 18.61
CA THR A 491 19.53 -38.26 19.26
C THR A 491 19.53 -37.90 20.74
N LEU A 492 18.51 -37.14 21.16
CA LEU A 492 18.25 -36.75 22.55
C LEU A 492 16.93 -37.36 23.03
N GLN A 493 16.89 -37.88 24.25
CA GLN A 493 15.62 -38.23 24.91
C GLN A 493 15.17 -37.07 25.82
N ALA A 494 13.93 -36.63 25.69
CA ALA A 494 13.36 -35.60 26.53
C ALA A 494 11.89 -35.92 26.83
N ALA A 495 11.50 -35.88 28.12
CA ALA A 495 10.16 -36.22 28.60
C ALA A 495 9.54 -37.53 28.03
N GLY A 496 10.36 -38.53 27.70
CA GLY A 496 9.93 -39.82 27.15
C GLY A 496 9.80 -39.87 25.61
N GLN A 497 10.17 -38.81 24.91
CA GLN A 497 10.20 -38.73 23.45
C GLN A 497 11.64 -38.64 22.92
N THR A 498 11.86 -39.15 21.71
CA THR A 498 13.15 -39.08 21.02
C THR A 498 13.14 -37.96 19.98
N LEU A 499 14.04 -36.98 20.14
CA LEU A 499 14.37 -36.00 19.11
C LEU A 499 15.61 -36.47 18.37
N ARG A 500 15.61 -36.27 17.05
CA ARG A 500 16.71 -36.65 16.16
C ARG A 500 17.17 -35.46 15.33
N PHE A 501 18.41 -35.04 15.54
CA PHE A 501 19.09 -34.01 14.78
C PHE A 501 19.69 -34.66 13.53
N ASN A 502 19.22 -34.28 12.34
CA ASN A 502 19.73 -34.81 11.08
C ASN A 502 20.48 -33.73 10.31
N PRO A 503 21.64 -34.04 9.71
CA PRO A 503 22.25 -33.17 8.73
C PRO A 503 21.51 -33.24 7.38
N VAL A 504 21.48 -32.13 6.64
CA VAL A 504 20.81 -32.03 5.34
C VAL A 504 21.82 -31.67 4.26
N THR A 505 21.84 -32.44 3.16
CA THR A 505 22.62 -32.07 1.97
C THR A 505 21.84 -31.04 1.15
N VAL A 506 22.40 -29.86 0.98
CA VAL A 506 21.90 -28.79 0.11
C VAL A 506 22.82 -28.65 -1.11
N THR A 507 22.38 -27.89 -2.11
CA THR A 507 23.21 -27.51 -3.26
C THR A 507 23.44 -26.00 -3.20
N ASN A 508 24.69 -25.56 -3.18
CA ASN A 508 25.05 -24.15 -3.09
C ASN A 508 24.84 -23.41 -4.44
N SER A 509 25.04 -22.09 -4.45
CA SER A 509 24.89 -21.25 -5.64
C SER A 509 25.90 -21.55 -6.77
N ALA A 510 26.98 -22.28 -6.49
CA ALA A 510 27.92 -22.79 -7.47
C ALA A 510 27.54 -24.18 -8.04
N GLY A 511 26.45 -24.79 -7.53
CA GLY A 511 25.99 -26.12 -7.94
C GLY A 511 26.67 -27.28 -7.22
N GLU A 512 27.44 -27.01 -6.16
CA GLU A 512 28.15 -28.02 -5.36
C GLU A 512 27.28 -28.50 -4.21
N GLN A 513 27.43 -29.77 -3.81
CA GLN A 513 26.71 -30.30 -2.64
C GLN A 513 27.43 -29.96 -1.34
N GLU A 514 26.71 -29.33 -0.43
CA GLU A 514 27.17 -28.93 0.90
C GLU A 514 26.31 -29.61 1.97
N GLN A 515 26.89 -29.93 3.13
CA GLN A 515 26.17 -30.54 4.24
C GLN A 515 25.88 -29.49 5.31
N ARG A 516 24.61 -29.05 5.43
CA ARG A 516 24.16 -28.27 6.58
C ARG A 516 24.06 -29.19 7.79
N LEU A 517 24.70 -28.79 8.88
CA LEU A 517 24.73 -29.50 10.16
C LEU A 517 23.94 -28.70 11.20
N ASN A 518 23.30 -29.37 12.16
CA ASN A 518 22.64 -28.66 13.26
C ASN A 518 23.71 -27.98 14.12
N ARG A 519 23.61 -26.67 14.36
CA ARG A 519 24.61 -25.90 15.12
C ARG A 519 24.05 -24.72 15.91
N LEU A 520 24.88 -24.27 16.85
CA LEU A 520 24.83 -22.97 17.51
C LEU A 520 26.15 -22.24 17.21
N ARG A 521 26.08 -21.05 16.61
CA ARG A 521 27.20 -20.12 16.46
C ARG A 521 27.21 -19.09 17.58
N LEU A 522 28.40 -18.80 18.08
CA LEU A 522 28.72 -17.74 19.04
C LEU A 522 29.69 -16.76 18.38
N VAL A 523 29.55 -15.46 18.65
CA VAL A 523 30.44 -14.39 18.15
C VAL A 523 30.84 -13.48 19.31
N PHE A 524 32.09 -13.01 19.37
CA PHE A 524 32.63 -12.15 20.44
C PHE A 524 33.29 -10.88 19.89
N ASP A 525 33.56 -9.90 20.77
CA ASP A 525 34.07 -8.56 20.44
C ASP A 525 35.59 -8.42 20.44
N GLU A 526 36.29 -9.30 21.16
CA GLU A 526 37.75 -9.33 21.25
C GLU A 526 38.33 -10.66 20.73
N ASP A 527 39.60 -10.65 20.36
CA ASP A 527 40.34 -11.85 19.95
C ASP A 527 40.59 -12.74 21.17
N GLU A 528 40.11 -13.98 21.12
CA GLU A 528 40.44 -14.99 22.12
C GLU A 528 41.75 -15.66 21.71
N ASP A 529 42.84 -15.32 22.42
CA ASP A 529 44.22 -15.80 22.26
C ASP A 529 44.31 -17.35 22.33
N GLY A 530 43.93 -18.03 21.24
CA GLY A 530 43.86 -19.48 21.10
C GLY A 530 42.47 -20.10 21.33
N ARG A 531 42.39 -21.44 21.28
CA ARG A 531 41.13 -22.23 21.21
C ARG A 531 40.23 -22.20 22.46
N ALA A 532 40.38 -21.23 23.36
CA ALA A 532 39.60 -21.13 24.58
C ALA A 532 38.29 -20.37 24.31
N LEU A 533 37.19 -21.09 24.10
CA LEU A 533 35.86 -20.49 23.99
C LEU A 533 35.41 -20.04 25.39
N PRO A 534 35.23 -18.73 25.69
CA PRO A 534 34.70 -18.31 26.99
C PRO A 534 33.32 -18.91 27.28
N ALA A 535 33.01 -19.12 28.56
CA ALA A 535 31.65 -19.48 28.96
C ALA A 535 30.70 -18.32 28.66
N TYR A 536 29.43 -18.62 28.38
CA TYR A 536 28.38 -17.62 28.17
C TYR A 536 27.24 -17.80 29.20
N PRO A 537 26.50 -16.72 29.55
CA PRO A 537 25.40 -16.79 30.51
C PRO A 537 24.33 -17.81 30.08
N SER A 538 23.71 -18.51 31.03
CA SER A 538 22.57 -19.37 30.69
C SER A 538 21.32 -18.53 30.45
N LEU A 539 20.34 -19.10 29.73
CA LEU A 539 19.03 -18.48 29.51
C LEU A 539 18.26 -18.22 30.82
N ASP A 540 18.51 -19.03 31.87
CA ASP A 540 17.73 -19.02 33.11
C ASP A 540 18.54 -18.58 34.36
N GLY A 541 19.80 -18.11 34.22
CA GLY A 541 20.60 -17.58 35.35
C GLY A 541 22.15 -17.66 35.26
N ASP A 542 22.81 -17.15 36.30
CA ASP A 542 24.27 -16.94 36.39
C ASP A 542 25.08 -18.23 36.65
N TYR A 543 25.37 -18.99 35.58
CA TYR A 543 26.45 -19.99 35.57
C TYR A 543 27.85 -19.34 35.78
N CYS A 544 27.92 -18.02 35.61
CA CYS A 544 29.12 -17.20 35.58
C CYS A 544 29.78 -16.93 36.95
N GLU A 545 29.23 -17.46 38.05
CA GLU A 545 29.91 -17.44 39.35
C GLU A 545 31.11 -18.39 39.44
N GLN A 546 31.20 -19.40 38.55
CA GLN A 546 32.17 -20.50 38.67
C GLN A 546 33.27 -20.51 37.58
N MET A 547 33.03 -19.85 36.44
CA MET A 547 34.00 -19.65 35.37
C MET A 547 33.88 -18.23 34.83
N PRO A 548 34.96 -17.62 34.30
CA PRO A 548 34.87 -16.33 33.62
C PRO A 548 33.96 -16.45 32.40
N CYS A 549 32.80 -15.79 32.44
CA CYS A 549 31.94 -15.63 31.29
C CYS A 549 32.30 -14.39 30.48
N ARG A 550 32.01 -14.43 29.18
CA ARG A 550 31.78 -13.26 28.35
C ARG A 550 30.39 -13.35 27.72
N ASP A 551 29.74 -12.20 27.61
CA ASP A 551 28.56 -12.05 26.77
C ASP A 551 29.01 -12.17 25.30
N ALA A 552 28.24 -12.87 24.47
CA ALA A 552 28.48 -12.89 23.03
C ALA A 552 27.99 -11.58 22.40
N LEU A 553 28.59 -11.15 21.29
CA LEU A 553 27.98 -10.13 20.41
C LEU A 553 26.73 -10.65 19.68
N GLY A 554 26.58 -11.96 19.55
CA GLY A 554 25.43 -12.55 18.90
C GLY A 554 25.42 -14.07 18.89
N TYR A 555 24.25 -14.62 18.60
CA TYR A 555 23.99 -16.05 18.47
C TYR A 555 23.43 -16.34 17.08
N THR A 556 23.72 -17.52 16.52
CA THR A 556 22.97 -18.04 15.36
C THR A 556 22.66 -19.52 15.54
N PHE A 557 21.38 -19.86 15.40
CA PHE A 557 20.85 -21.21 15.44
C PHE A 557 20.58 -21.65 13.99
N ASP A 558 20.98 -22.86 13.64
CA ASP A 558 20.82 -23.45 12.31
C ASP A 558 20.54 -24.94 12.51
N TRP A 559 19.27 -25.32 12.51
CA TRP A 559 18.77 -26.69 12.70
C TRP A 559 18.02 -27.11 11.42
N PRO A 560 18.74 -27.59 10.39
CA PRO A 560 18.18 -27.81 9.06
C PRO A 560 17.19 -28.98 9.02
N GLU A 561 17.24 -29.91 9.97
CA GLU A 561 16.19 -30.89 10.19
C GLU A 561 16.26 -31.53 11.59
N VAL A 562 15.21 -31.33 12.39
CA VAL A 562 14.93 -32.10 13.61
C VAL A 562 13.67 -32.94 13.39
N ARG A 563 13.76 -34.24 13.67
CA ARG A 563 12.61 -35.17 13.59
C ARG A 563 12.20 -35.66 14.97
N LEU A 564 10.90 -35.79 15.17
CA LEU A 564 10.30 -36.41 16.34
C LEU A 564 9.03 -37.15 15.92
N GLY A 565 8.76 -38.30 16.54
CA GLY A 565 7.49 -39.02 16.41
C GLY A 565 6.66 -38.87 17.69
N TYR A 566 5.34 -38.77 17.55
CA TYR A 566 4.41 -38.76 18.68
C TYR A 566 3.15 -39.54 18.30
N GLU A 567 2.83 -40.59 19.04
CA GLU A 567 1.80 -41.58 18.67
C GLU A 567 1.96 -42.11 17.23
N GLU A 568 1.01 -41.80 16.34
CA GLU A 568 1.01 -42.14 14.91
C GLU A 568 1.44 -40.97 14.01
N GLN A 569 1.80 -39.81 14.61
CA GLN A 569 2.23 -38.61 13.91
C GLN A 569 3.76 -38.55 13.79
N SER A 570 4.24 -38.04 12.65
CA SER A 570 5.64 -37.64 12.48
C SER A 570 5.75 -36.14 12.29
N LEU A 571 6.60 -35.50 13.10
CA LEU A 571 6.90 -34.08 13.04
C LEU A 571 8.31 -33.89 12.46
N ARG A 572 8.42 -32.97 11.51
CA ARG A 572 9.68 -32.47 10.95
C ARG A 572 9.75 -30.97 11.18
N LEU A 573 10.75 -30.56 11.95
CA LEU A 573 11.06 -29.19 12.32
C LEU A 573 12.31 -28.73 11.56
N VAL A 574 12.26 -27.51 11.02
CA VAL A 574 13.38 -26.74 10.50
C VAL A 574 13.39 -25.43 11.27
N PHE A 575 14.53 -25.01 11.80
CA PHE A 575 14.64 -23.79 12.60
C PHE A 575 15.97 -23.09 12.34
N ASP A 576 15.90 -21.82 11.96
CA ASP A 576 17.06 -20.93 11.84
C ASP A 576 16.74 -19.61 12.58
N ALA A 577 17.68 -19.07 13.37
CA ALA A 577 17.48 -17.78 14.01
C ALA A 577 18.82 -17.07 14.28
N SER A 578 18.86 -15.75 14.16
CA SER A 578 20.04 -14.94 14.46
C SER A 578 19.69 -13.86 15.47
N LEU A 579 20.45 -13.79 16.57
CA LEU A 579 20.30 -12.79 17.62
C LEU A 579 21.52 -11.86 17.63
N ILE A 580 21.30 -10.57 17.85
CA ILE A 580 22.38 -9.58 18.08
C ILE A 580 22.27 -9.04 19.51
N GLY A 581 23.40 -8.96 20.20
CA GLY A 581 23.51 -8.34 21.50
C GLY A 581 23.63 -6.82 21.36
N VAL A 582 22.85 -6.09 22.15
CA VAL A 582 22.93 -4.62 22.29
C VAL A 582 23.29 -4.26 23.72
N LYS A 583 24.10 -3.22 23.90
CA LYS A 583 24.58 -2.77 25.21
C LYS A 583 24.38 -1.26 25.37
N ASP A 584 24.12 -0.82 26.60
CA ASP A 584 23.99 0.61 26.90
C ASP A 584 25.36 1.28 27.07
N PRO A 585 25.76 2.20 26.16
CA PRO A 585 27.10 2.79 26.17
C PRO A 585 27.31 3.76 27.35
N LEU A 586 26.22 4.24 27.99
CA LEU A 586 26.29 5.09 29.19
C LEU A 586 26.23 4.27 30.49
N LYS A 587 25.78 3.00 30.42
CA LYS A 587 25.73 2.04 31.53
C LYS A 587 26.51 0.76 31.18
N PRO A 588 27.84 0.84 30.95
CA PRO A 588 28.65 -0.28 30.46
C PRO A 588 28.79 -1.45 31.45
N GLU A 589 28.32 -1.29 32.68
CA GLU A 589 28.16 -2.34 33.69
C GLU A 589 26.96 -3.27 33.46
N LEU A 590 26.00 -2.88 32.61
CA LEU A 590 24.90 -3.75 32.20
C LEU A 590 25.37 -4.82 31.21
N ARG A 591 24.64 -5.94 31.14
CA ARG A 591 24.90 -7.02 30.18
C ARG A 591 24.41 -6.65 28.77
N TYR A 592 24.85 -7.43 27.79
CA TYR A 592 24.19 -7.41 26.48
C TYR A 592 22.78 -7.99 26.58
N HIS A 593 21.82 -7.32 25.95
CA HIS A 593 20.44 -7.81 25.76
C HIS A 593 20.26 -8.20 24.29
N TYR A 594 19.69 -9.36 24.03
CA TYR A 594 19.71 -10.00 22.71
C TYR A 594 18.39 -9.84 21.97
N ASN A 595 18.46 -9.24 20.79
CA ASN A 595 17.31 -9.00 19.92
C ASN A 595 17.31 -9.97 18.73
N VAL A 596 16.14 -10.49 18.35
CA VAL A 596 16.00 -11.27 17.11
C VAL A 596 16.26 -10.36 15.91
N THR A 597 17.25 -10.71 15.08
CA THR A 597 17.47 -10.04 13.78
C THR A 597 16.72 -10.75 12.67
N THR A 598 16.76 -12.08 12.65
CA THR A 598 16.02 -12.97 11.74
C THR A 598 15.58 -14.24 12.46
N ALA A 599 14.43 -14.79 12.08
CA ALA A 599 13.95 -16.10 12.50
C ALA A 599 13.25 -16.81 11.33
N SER A 600 13.35 -18.13 11.29
CA SER A 600 12.72 -19.02 10.31
C SER A 600 12.32 -20.31 11.03
N LEU A 601 11.07 -20.72 10.85
CA LEU A 601 10.48 -21.91 11.43
C LEU A 601 9.68 -22.63 10.34
N GLY A 602 10.07 -23.84 10.00
CA GLY A 602 9.30 -24.77 9.17
C GLY A 602 8.84 -25.95 10.00
N LEU A 603 7.54 -26.22 10.05
CA LEU A 603 6.95 -27.35 10.75
C LEU A 603 6.05 -28.11 9.79
N LEU A 604 6.41 -29.37 9.51
CA LEU A 604 5.57 -30.33 8.79
C LEU A 604 5.11 -31.41 9.77
N VAL A 605 3.80 -31.50 9.97
CA VAL A 605 3.14 -32.55 10.76
C VAL A 605 2.46 -33.50 9.77
N GLN A 606 2.74 -34.80 9.86
CA GLN A 606 2.15 -35.81 8.99
C GLN A 606 1.56 -36.97 9.79
N GLY A 607 0.32 -37.32 9.46
CA GLY A 607 -0.39 -38.46 10.03
C GLY A 607 -0.05 -39.81 9.38
N PRO A 608 -0.76 -40.87 9.81
CA PRO A 608 -0.62 -42.21 9.23
C PRO A 608 -1.09 -42.26 7.77
N VAL A 609 -0.53 -43.20 7.00
CA VAL A 609 -0.97 -43.50 5.62
C VAL A 609 -2.41 -44.01 5.63
N LYS A 610 -3.30 -43.37 4.87
CA LYS A 610 -4.69 -43.81 4.66
C LYS A 610 -4.88 -44.63 3.37
N GLY A 611 -3.97 -44.49 2.42
CA GLY A 611 -3.94 -45.26 1.17
C GLY A 611 -2.91 -44.69 0.19
N THR A 612 -2.93 -45.16 -1.06
CA THR A 612 -2.07 -44.67 -2.14
C THR A 612 -2.89 -44.34 -3.39
N VAL A 613 -2.42 -43.38 -4.18
CA VAL A 613 -2.96 -43.02 -5.50
C VAL A 613 -1.84 -43.04 -6.54
N VAL A 614 -2.19 -43.17 -7.82
CA VAL A 614 -1.22 -43.09 -8.93
C VAL A 614 -1.35 -41.73 -9.61
N GLU A 615 -0.35 -40.87 -9.43
CA GLU A 615 -0.28 -39.53 -10.00
C GLU A 615 0.94 -39.41 -10.91
N GLN A 616 0.74 -38.92 -12.14
CA GLN A 616 1.77 -38.82 -13.19
C GLN A 616 2.55 -40.12 -13.52
N GLY A 617 2.10 -41.27 -13.00
CA GLY A 617 2.74 -42.58 -13.17
C GLY A 617 3.49 -43.08 -11.93
N GLU A 618 3.53 -42.31 -10.84
CA GLU A 618 4.15 -42.68 -9.57
C GLU A 618 3.08 -42.98 -8.49
N GLU A 619 3.37 -43.92 -7.59
CA GLU A 619 2.53 -44.19 -6.42
C GLU A 619 2.82 -43.17 -5.32
N VAL A 620 1.80 -42.42 -4.90
CA VAL A 620 1.87 -41.38 -3.87
C VAL A 620 1.06 -41.84 -2.65
N GLU A 621 1.67 -41.83 -1.46
CA GLU A 621 0.98 -42.07 -0.20
C GLU A 621 0.11 -40.87 0.19
N LEU A 622 -1.16 -41.11 0.52
CA LEU A 622 -2.06 -40.08 1.03
C LEU A 622 -2.12 -40.14 2.57
N ARG A 623 -1.90 -38.98 3.19
CA ARG A 623 -1.85 -38.73 4.64
C ARG A 623 -2.54 -37.40 4.92
N ASP A 624 -3.16 -37.26 6.10
CA ASP A 624 -3.47 -35.92 6.59
C ASP A 624 -2.15 -35.23 6.98
N GLN A 625 -1.93 -34.02 6.50
CA GLN A 625 -0.71 -33.26 6.78
C GLN A 625 -0.96 -31.76 6.90
N MET A 626 -0.14 -31.09 7.72
CA MET A 626 -0.11 -29.65 7.92
C MET A 626 1.33 -29.15 7.73
N GLU A 627 1.49 -28.12 6.92
CA GLU A 627 2.71 -27.34 6.79
C GLU A 627 2.48 -25.95 7.39
N LEU A 628 3.34 -25.56 8.34
CA LEU A 628 3.46 -24.21 8.86
C LEU A 628 4.87 -23.71 8.55
N THR A 629 4.99 -22.68 7.73
CA THR A 629 6.24 -21.93 7.54
C THR A 629 6.05 -20.52 8.10
N LEU A 630 7.00 -20.06 8.89
CA LEU A 630 7.07 -18.72 9.46
C LEU A 630 8.48 -18.17 9.22
N THR A 631 8.60 -16.99 8.61
CA THR A 631 9.87 -16.27 8.49
C THR A 631 9.69 -14.84 8.96
N GLY A 632 10.67 -14.33 9.70
CA GLY A 632 10.64 -13.02 10.33
C GLY A 632 12.00 -12.33 10.30
N LYS A 633 11.98 -11.02 10.18
CA LYS A 633 13.14 -10.13 10.27
C LYS A 633 12.73 -8.89 11.07
N ALA A 634 13.56 -8.45 12.01
CA ALA A 634 13.32 -7.24 12.78
C ALA A 634 14.05 -6.01 12.21
N SER A 635 13.50 -4.83 12.47
CA SER A 635 14.11 -3.52 12.21
C SER A 635 14.59 -2.90 13.52
N GLY A 636 15.74 -2.22 13.51
CA GLY A 636 16.28 -1.57 14.72
C GLY A 636 16.88 -2.53 15.77
N ALA A 637 16.89 -3.85 15.53
CA ALA A 637 17.44 -4.84 16.45
C ALA A 637 18.91 -4.61 16.90
N PRO A 638 19.83 -4.03 16.10
CA PRO A 638 21.17 -3.68 16.58
C PRO A 638 21.23 -2.50 17.56
N ASP A 639 20.17 -1.70 17.65
CA ASP A 639 20.15 -0.42 18.35
C ASP A 639 19.12 -0.35 19.49
N TYR A 640 18.19 -1.31 19.56
CA TYR A 640 17.20 -1.46 20.62
C TYR A 640 17.79 -2.18 21.84
N TYR A 641 17.34 -1.85 23.05
CA TYR A 641 17.75 -2.54 24.27
C TYR A 641 16.49 -2.84 25.07
N SER A 642 16.09 -4.11 25.04
CA SER A 642 14.94 -4.67 25.75
C SER A 642 15.09 -4.52 27.27
N ASP A 643 13.99 -4.63 28.01
CA ASP A 643 14.03 -4.80 29.47
C ASP A 643 14.48 -6.21 29.88
N SER A 644 14.35 -7.22 29.01
CA SER A 644 14.81 -8.60 29.20
C SER A 644 16.14 -8.89 28.47
N VAL A 645 16.95 -9.79 29.03
CA VAL A 645 18.23 -10.20 28.41
C VAL A 645 18.01 -10.97 27.11
N TRP A 646 16.86 -11.64 26.97
CA TRP A 646 16.50 -12.48 25.83
C TRP A 646 15.20 -11.97 25.21
N PRO A 647 14.96 -12.21 23.90
CA PRO A 647 13.82 -11.62 23.22
C PRO A 647 12.49 -12.06 23.84
N GLU A 648 11.65 -11.09 24.19
CA GLU A 648 10.27 -11.28 24.61
C GLU A 648 9.30 -10.76 23.54
N LEU A 649 8.00 -11.01 23.71
CA LEU A 649 7.00 -10.80 22.66
C LEU A 649 6.51 -9.35 22.58
N ASP A 650 6.66 -8.61 23.68
CA ASP A 650 6.32 -7.21 23.88
C ASP A 650 7.49 -6.24 23.65
N ASP A 651 8.68 -6.73 23.27
CA ASP A 651 9.84 -5.91 22.87
C ASP A 651 9.58 -5.00 21.66
N PHE A 652 8.62 -5.36 20.81
CA PHE A 652 8.36 -4.63 19.58
C PHE A 652 7.49 -3.38 19.82
N PHE A 653 7.88 -2.26 19.22
CA PHE A 653 7.25 -0.93 19.32
C PHE A 653 7.29 -0.27 20.69
N VAL A 654 7.95 -0.90 21.67
CA VAL A 654 8.18 -0.33 23.00
C VAL A 654 9.47 0.48 22.97
N ALA A 655 9.36 1.79 23.21
CA ALA A 655 10.51 2.61 23.55
C ALA A 655 10.86 2.41 25.03
N ARG A 656 12.15 2.46 25.38
CA ARG A 656 12.60 2.38 26.78
C ARG A 656 12.00 3.52 27.62
N PRO A 657 11.75 3.31 28.93
CA PRO A 657 11.18 4.35 29.79
C PRO A 657 12.04 5.62 29.86
N GLU A 658 11.41 6.80 29.99
CA GLU A 658 12.11 8.09 30.14
C GLU A 658 13.06 8.10 31.36
N ALA A 659 12.80 7.26 32.37
CA ALA A 659 13.67 7.08 33.53
C ALA A 659 15.05 6.49 33.18
N ASP A 660 15.15 5.73 32.09
CA ASP A 660 16.38 5.12 31.59
C ASP A 660 16.98 5.86 30.40
N VAL A 661 16.12 6.45 29.56
CA VAL A 661 16.47 7.24 28.37
C VAL A 661 15.80 8.62 28.48
N PRO A 662 16.39 9.56 29.22
CA PRO A 662 15.76 10.86 29.48
C PRO A 662 15.73 11.74 28.23
N THR A 663 14.72 12.61 28.14
CA THR A 663 14.58 13.60 27.06
C THR A 663 15.79 14.53 26.96
N ILE A 664 16.47 14.80 28.08
CA ILE A 664 17.74 15.53 28.16
C ILE A 664 18.76 14.66 28.90
N GLU A 665 19.87 14.32 28.25
CA GLU A 665 21.00 13.60 28.81
C GLU A 665 22.15 14.60 29.10
N PRO A 666 22.45 14.90 30.37
CA PRO A 666 23.36 15.99 30.73
C PRO A 666 24.83 15.67 30.44
N ASN A 667 25.56 16.61 29.84
CA ASN A 667 26.97 16.48 29.42
C ASN A 667 27.25 15.32 28.44
N LEU A 668 26.24 14.84 27.70
CA LEU A 668 26.38 13.75 26.72
C LEU A 668 27.48 14.01 25.69
N PHE A 669 27.63 15.28 25.31
CA PHE A 669 28.61 15.74 24.36
C PHE A 669 29.67 16.60 25.03
N ARG A 670 30.85 16.65 24.43
CA ARG A 670 31.82 17.72 24.66
C ARG A 670 32.36 18.17 23.31
N ILE A 671 32.31 19.47 23.05
CA ILE A 671 32.87 20.05 21.83
C ILE A 671 34.17 20.76 22.18
N ARG A 672 35.23 20.47 21.42
CA ARG A 672 36.48 21.23 21.39
C ARG A 672 36.70 21.81 20.00
N VAL A 673 36.96 23.11 19.90
CA VAL A 673 37.38 23.78 18.65
C VAL A 673 38.79 24.33 18.85
N GLY A 674 39.68 24.11 17.89
CA GLY A 674 41.07 24.55 17.95
C GLY A 674 41.71 24.69 16.57
N ASP A 675 42.88 25.31 16.52
CA ASP A 675 43.70 25.38 15.31
C ASP A 675 44.83 24.34 15.37
N ASP A 676 45.23 23.81 14.22
CA ASP A 676 46.26 22.78 14.09
C ASP A 676 47.01 22.91 12.75
N THR A 677 48.00 22.04 12.50
CA THR A 677 48.69 21.92 11.21
C THR A 677 48.83 20.46 10.81
N ALA A 678 48.39 20.11 9.61
CA ALA A 678 48.51 18.75 9.07
C ALA A 678 49.19 18.74 7.70
N GLU A 679 49.75 17.59 7.33
CA GLU A 679 50.23 17.35 5.96
C GLU A 679 49.05 17.04 5.04
N ILE A 680 48.87 17.85 4.01
CA ILE A 680 47.81 17.74 3.01
C ILE A 680 48.44 17.99 1.63
N ASP A 681 48.33 17.00 0.74
CA ASP A 681 48.96 16.97 -0.58
C ASP A 681 50.49 17.20 -0.54
N GLY A 682 51.16 16.64 0.48
CA GLY A 682 52.61 16.77 0.69
C GLY A 682 53.05 18.15 1.18
N GLN A 683 52.13 18.99 1.66
CA GLN A 683 52.42 20.30 2.24
C GLN A 683 51.81 20.43 3.62
N GLN A 684 52.56 21.02 4.56
CA GLN A 684 52.04 21.40 5.87
C GLN A 684 51.10 22.59 5.72
N ARG A 685 49.81 22.42 6.06
CA ARG A 685 48.77 23.44 5.95
C ARG A 685 48.16 23.72 7.33
N PRO A 686 47.87 24.99 7.66
CA PRO A 686 47.06 25.32 8.82
C PRO A 686 45.61 24.86 8.58
N LEU A 687 44.97 24.39 9.65
CA LEU A 687 43.56 23.99 9.66
C LEU A 687 42.92 24.42 10.99
N GLN A 688 41.59 24.53 10.97
CA GLN A 688 40.79 24.54 12.18
C GLN A 688 40.13 23.18 12.33
N TYR A 689 40.05 22.64 13.53
CA TYR A 689 39.32 21.42 13.81
C TYR A 689 38.21 21.64 14.84
N MET A 690 37.19 20.79 14.73
CA MET A 690 36.19 20.58 15.77
C MET A 690 36.15 19.10 16.12
N THR A 691 36.41 18.80 17.39
CA THR A 691 36.28 17.46 17.96
C THR A 691 35.00 17.40 18.78
N VAL A 692 34.11 16.47 18.43
CA VAL A 692 32.91 16.13 19.18
C VAL A 692 33.17 14.79 19.89
N TYR A 693 33.35 14.85 21.21
CA TYR A 693 33.35 13.67 22.07
C TYR A 693 31.91 13.33 22.41
N THR A 694 31.50 12.09 22.18
CA THR A 694 30.19 11.55 22.57
C THR A 694 30.42 10.50 23.64
N GLN A 695 29.85 10.70 24.84
CA GLN A 695 30.06 9.78 25.96
C GLN A 695 29.62 8.36 25.58
N GLY A 696 30.46 7.36 25.91
CA GLY A 696 30.20 5.95 25.64
C GLY A 696 30.36 5.49 24.17
N ILE A 697 30.38 6.40 23.20
CA ILE A 697 30.50 6.08 21.75
C ILE A 697 31.92 6.32 21.22
N GLY A 698 32.53 7.46 21.58
CA GLY A 698 33.85 7.85 21.09
C GLY A 698 33.89 9.25 20.48
N THR A 699 34.86 9.46 19.58
CA THR A 699 35.31 10.79 19.18
C THR A 699 35.22 10.99 17.68
N ASN A 700 34.49 12.03 17.24
CA ASN A 700 34.44 12.45 15.85
C ASN A 700 35.21 13.77 15.70
N ARG A 701 36.24 13.82 14.84
CA ARG A 701 36.95 15.07 14.50
C ARG A 701 36.69 15.47 13.06
N PHE A 702 36.33 16.73 12.88
CA PHE A 702 36.14 17.40 11.61
C PHE A 702 37.23 18.45 11.44
N GLU A 703 37.81 18.57 10.25
CA GLU A 703 38.88 19.53 9.97
C GLU A 703 38.54 20.37 8.73
N LEU A 704 38.65 21.67 8.90
CA LEU A 704 38.38 22.70 7.90
C LEU A 704 39.70 23.40 7.52
N PHE A 705 40.03 23.40 6.23
CA PHE A 705 41.30 23.92 5.71
C PHE A 705 41.15 24.44 4.27
N SER A 706 42.17 25.12 3.75
CA SER A 706 42.14 25.66 2.38
C SER A 706 43.17 25.02 1.44
N VAL A 707 42.71 24.65 0.25
CA VAL A 707 43.54 24.18 -0.87
C VAL A 707 43.26 25.07 -2.08
N ASP A 708 44.31 25.69 -2.61
CA ASP A 708 44.32 26.52 -3.82
C ASP A 708 43.23 27.62 -3.91
N GLY A 709 42.77 28.09 -2.74
CA GLY A 709 41.77 29.15 -2.59
C GLY A 709 40.38 28.64 -2.20
N GLN A 710 40.14 27.33 -2.22
CA GLN A 710 38.88 26.69 -1.87
C GLN A 710 38.91 26.12 -0.46
N GLN A 711 37.81 26.27 0.28
CA GLN A 711 37.63 25.61 1.57
C GLN A 711 37.32 24.12 1.37
N ASN A 712 37.87 23.29 2.26
CA ASN A 712 37.71 21.84 2.25
C ASN A 712 37.39 21.39 3.68
N LEU A 713 36.40 20.51 3.83
CA LEU A 713 36.05 19.82 5.07
C LEU A 713 36.45 18.34 4.96
N ARG A 714 37.01 17.76 6.02
CA ARG A 714 37.22 16.31 6.12
C ARG A 714 36.82 15.77 7.48
N LYS A 715 36.43 14.49 7.53
CA LYS A 715 36.27 13.72 8.76
C LYS A 715 37.54 12.88 9.00
N CYS A 716 38.02 12.88 10.24
CA CYS A 716 39.16 12.09 10.67
C CYS A 716 38.73 11.02 11.68
N LEU A 717 39.33 9.83 11.56
CA LEU A 717 39.30 8.78 12.57
C LEU A 717 40.31 9.13 13.66
N VAL A 718 39.82 9.20 14.90
CA VAL A 718 40.59 9.57 16.08
C VAL A 718 40.74 8.35 16.98
N GLY A 719 41.99 8.03 17.33
CA GLY A 719 42.33 6.99 18.29
C GLY A 719 42.43 7.52 19.72
N ASP A 720 43.05 6.73 20.59
CA ASP A 720 43.26 7.12 21.98
C ASP A 720 44.08 8.42 22.10
N ASN A 721 43.75 9.23 23.11
CA ASN A 721 44.45 10.48 23.43
C ASN A 721 44.44 11.56 22.32
N ASP A 722 43.37 11.63 21.52
CA ASP A 722 43.20 12.56 20.40
C ASP A 722 44.17 12.33 19.21
N GLU A 723 44.80 11.15 19.09
CA GLU A 723 45.69 10.84 17.95
C GLU A 723 44.91 10.64 16.64
N ILE A 724 45.34 11.29 15.56
CA ILE A 724 44.72 11.15 14.23
C ILE A 724 45.25 9.88 13.56
N LEU A 725 44.39 8.86 13.45
CA LEU A 725 44.74 7.58 12.80
C LEU A 725 44.70 7.70 11.27
N SER A 726 43.65 8.33 10.73
CA SER A 726 43.54 8.63 9.30
C SER A 726 42.43 9.66 9.02
N CYS A 727 42.49 10.31 7.85
CA CYS A 727 41.41 11.16 7.34
C CYS A 727 41.22 10.83 5.85
N PRO A 728 40.36 9.84 5.50
CA PRO A 728 40.37 9.22 4.17
C PRO A 728 39.86 10.14 3.06
N ASP A 729 38.77 10.88 3.29
CA ASP A 729 38.08 11.69 2.28
C ASP A 729 38.04 13.17 2.65
N ARG A 730 38.08 14.05 1.64
CA ARG A 730 37.82 15.49 1.78
C ARG A 730 36.76 15.95 0.79
N THR A 731 35.95 16.92 1.21
CA THR A 731 34.89 17.53 0.42
C THR A 731 35.16 19.02 0.26
N GLU A 732 35.15 19.53 -0.97
CA GLU A 732 35.19 20.98 -1.24
C GLU A 732 33.85 21.59 -0.81
N VAL A 733 33.88 22.73 -0.12
CA VAL A 733 32.67 23.41 0.37
C VAL A 733 32.56 24.81 -0.23
N ASP A 734 31.36 25.15 -0.72
CA ASP A 734 31.10 26.44 -1.37
C ASP A 734 30.96 27.56 -0.32
N GLY A 735 31.85 28.56 -0.41
CA GLY A 735 31.79 29.80 0.40
C GLY A 735 32.67 29.81 1.66
N ASP A 736 32.52 30.86 2.47
CA ASP A 736 33.21 31.02 3.75
C ASP A 736 32.47 30.24 4.85
N VAL A 737 32.72 28.93 4.92
CA VAL A 737 32.14 28.05 5.95
C VAL A 737 32.90 28.20 7.27
N SER A 738 32.21 27.95 8.39
CA SER A 738 32.78 27.91 9.74
C SER A 738 32.08 26.84 10.59
N PHE A 739 32.70 26.34 11.66
CA PHE A 739 32.02 25.40 12.55
C PHE A 739 30.78 26.00 13.23
N GLN A 740 30.76 27.32 13.43
CA GLN A 740 29.57 28.04 13.88
C GLN A 740 28.42 27.90 12.87
N SER A 741 28.65 28.21 11.58
CA SER A 741 27.62 28.08 10.55
C SER A 741 27.18 26.63 10.31
N ILE A 742 28.10 25.65 10.35
CA ILE A 742 27.74 24.22 10.22
C ILE A 742 26.77 23.77 11.34
N VAL A 743 26.91 24.31 12.55
CA VAL A 743 26.00 24.01 13.67
C VAL A 743 24.70 24.81 13.57
N ASP A 744 24.76 26.10 13.23
CA ASP A 744 23.58 26.95 13.06
C ASP A 744 22.68 26.49 11.89
N ASP A 745 23.27 25.98 10.81
CA ASP A 745 22.59 25.38 9.64
C ASP A 745 22.11 23.94 9.91
N GLY A 746 22.27 23.42 11.14
CA GLY A 746 21.78 22.10 11.57
C GLY A 746 22.53 20.88 10.99
N GLN A 747 23.62 21.08 10.25
CA GLN A 747 24.34 20.01 9.55
C GLN A 747 25.09 19.03 10.48
N LEU A 748 25.36 19.44 11.73
CA LEU A 748 25.90 18.59 12.79
C LEU A 748 24.90 18.37 13.94
N SER A 749 23.61 18.31 13.60
CA SER A 749 22.55 18.21 14.60
C SER A 749 22.50 16.86 15.31
N SER A 750 22.62 15.73 14.60
CA SER A 750 22.07 14.44 15.10
C SER A 750 23.12 13.31 15.23
N PHE A 751 23.13 12.65 16.39
CA PHE A 751 24.03 11.55 16.74
C PHE A 751 23.23 10.34 17.21
N VAL A 752 23.46 9.17 16.59
CA VAL A 752 22.83 7.91 17.00
C VAL A 752 23.57 7.36 18.21
N MET A 753 22.82 7.02 19.26
CA MET A 753 23.28 6.32 20.44
C MET A 753 22.57 4.96 20.53
N PRO A 754 23.28 3.84 20.30
CA PRO A 754 22.74 2.50 20.52
C PRO A 754 22.13 2.37 21.93
N SER A 755 21.17 1.47 22.07
CA SER A 755 20.31 1.28 23.24
C SER A 755 19.42 2.45 23.65
N ARG A 756 19.54 3.65 23.06
CA ARG A 756 18.89 4.88 23.56
C ARG A 756 18.06 5.57 22.48
N GLY A 757 18.70 6.08 21.44
CA GLY A 757 18.03 6.91 20.45
C GLY A 757 18.95 7.85 19.68
N ILE A 758 18.33 8.74 18.92
CA ILE A 758 19.00 9.85 18.24
C ILE A 758 18.98 11.06 19.18
N TYR A 759 20.17 11.57 19.50
CA TYR A 759 20.37 12.78 20.29
C TYR A 759 20.85 13.94 19.44
N GLN A 760 20.38 15.14 19.76
CA GLN A 760 20.91 16.39 19.22
C GLN A 760 21.71 17.16 20.27
N ILE A 761 22.78 17.81 19.85
CA ILE A 761 23.59 18.66 20.75
C ILE A 761 22.78 19.90 21.12
N GLN A 762 22.54 20.13 22.42
CA GLN A 762 22.01 21.41 22.88
C GLN A 762 23.13 22.44 22.91
N TYR A 763 23.15 23.29 21.88
CA TYR A 763 24.05 24.43 21.79
C TYR A 763 23.26 25.72 21.56
N ASP A 764 23.46 26.68 22.46
CA ASP A 764 22.99 28.07 22.31
C ASP A 764 24.21 28.99 22.42
N GLN A 765 24.52 29.70 21.33
CA GLN A 765 25.65 30.63 21.27
C GLN A 765 25.56 31.73 22.35
N ALA A 766 24.35 32.14 22.76
CA ALA A 766 24.16 33.13 23.82
C ALA A 766 24.52 32.61 25.21
N GLN A 767 24.46 31.28 25.42
CA GLN A 767 24.78 30.62 26.68
C GLN A 767 26.24 30.14 26.72
N HIS A 768 26.74 29.58 25.62
CA HIS A 768 28.06 28.92 25.56
C HIS A 768 29.16 29.78 24.91
N GLY A 769 28.80 30.83 24.17
CA GLY A 769 29.74 31.60 23.35
C GLY A 769 30.07 30.90 22.02
N ALA A 770 30.66 31.64 21.08
CA ALA A 770 30.88 31.17 19.71
C ALA A 770 31.87 30.00 19.59
N LEU A 771 31.62 29.11 18.62
CA LEU A 771 32.49 27.98 18.25
C LEU A 771 33.74 28.46 17.51
N VAL A 772 34.73 28.93 18.28
CA VAL A 772 36.03 29.40 17.80
C VAL A 772 37.19 28.69 18.52
N SER A 773 38.40 28.78 17.97
CA SER A 773 39.62 28.21 18.57
C SER A 773 39.75 28.57 20.06
N GLY A 774 39.84 27.54 20.90
CA GLY A 774 39.83 27.64 22.37
C GLY A 774 38.49 27.32 23.02
N PHE A 775 37.42 27.06 22.26
CA PHE A 775 36.18 26.49 22.79
C PHE A 775 36.45 25.06 23.28
N ASP A 776 36.13 24.74 24.53
CA ASP A 776 36.17 23.39 25.10
C ASP A 776 35.14 23.32 26.24
N GLN A 777 33.93 22.82 25.95
CA GLN A 777 32.83 22.74 26.90
C GLN A 777 32.04 21.43 26.76
N PRO A 778 31.54 20.85 27.88
CA PRO A 778 30.49 19.85 27.83
C PRO A 778 29.15 20.51 27.44
N LEU A 779 28.30 19.76 26.75
CA LEU A 779 26.98 20.17 26.27
C LEU A 779 26.00 19.01 26.48
N ASP A 780 24.74 19.34 26.76
CA ASP A 780 23.69 18.37 26.99
C ASP A 780 23.18 17.80 25.65
N GLY A 781 22.68 16.56 25.66
CA GLY A 781 22.03 15.94 24.52
C GLY A 781 20.51 15.97 24.67
N LYS A 782 19.78 16.44 23.65
CA LYS A 782 18.32 16.31 23.57
C LYS A 782 17.94 15.08 22.75
N LEU A 783 17.20 14.15 23.33
CA LEU A 783 16.59 13.05 22.58
C LEU A 783 15.58 13.60 21.57
N VAL A 784 15.68 13.20 20.30
CA VAL A 784 14.71 13.55 19.25
C VAL A 784 13.94 12.35 18.71
N ALA A 785 14.49 11.14 18.84
CA ALA A 785 13.78 9.89 18.59
C ALA A 785 14.38 8.80 19.47
N ALA A 786 13.55 8.04 20.19
CA ALA A 786 14.01 6.86 20.92
C ALA A 786 14.21 5.67 19.96
N ASN A 787 15.15 4.78 20.28
CA ASN A 787 15.26 3.51 19.58
C ASN A 787 14.14 2.57 20.03
N ALA A 788 13.46 1.94 19.07
CA ALA A 788 12.48 0.88 19.30
C ALA A 788 12.70 -0.22 18.25
N GLN A 789 12.48 -1.47 18.65
CA GLN A 789 12.49 -2.58 17.70
C GLN A 789 11.17 -2.62 16.92
N GLY A 790 11.27 -2.91 15.62
CA GLY A 790 10.12 -3.14 14.76
C GLY A 790 10.26 -4.44 13.96
N ILE A 791 9.31 -4.68 13.07
CA ILE A 791 9.30 -5.79 12.12
C ILE A 791 9.71 -5.25 10.75
N ASP A 792 10.73 -5.83 10.14
CA ASP A 792 11.25 -5.46 8.82
C ASP A 792 10.61 -6.31 7.70
N SER A 793 10.19 -7.54 8.03
CA SER A 793 9.31 -8.41 7.26
C SER A 793 8.91 -9.62 8.10
N LEU A 794 7.65 -10.06 8.02
CA LEU A 794 7.11 -11.28 8.61
C LEU A 794 6.22 -11.94 7.54
N ALA A 795 6.47 -13.20 7.25
CA ALA A 795 5.65 -14.02 6.38
C ALA A 795 5.27 -15.31 7.11
N ALA A 796 4.00 -15.67 7.08
CA ALA A 796 3.50 -16.95 7.55
C ALA A 796 2.72 -17.65 6.44
N LEU A 797 2.92 -18.96 6.29
CA LEU A 797 2.15 -19.84 5.43
C LEU A 797 1.66 -21.00 6.29
N LEU A 798 0.35 -21.19 6.31
CA LEU A 798 -0.30 -22.38 6.85
C LEU A 798 -1.01 -23.08 5.70
N ALA A 799 -0.59 -24.29 5.38
CA ALA A 799 -1.26 -25.13 4.40
C ALA A 799 -1.62 -26.47 5.04
N HIS A 800 -2.75 -27.04 4.66
CA HIS A 800 -3.10 -28.39 5.05
C HIS A 800 -3.68 -29.17 3.89
N GLU A 801 -3.42 -30.47 3.93
CA GLU A 801 -4.00 -31.45 3.04
C GLU A 801 -4.69 -32.50 3.92
N LEU A 802 -5.98 -32.71 3.68
CA LEU A 802 -6.75 -33.77 4.33
C LEU A 802 -7.09 -34.84 3.31
N VAL A 803 -7.39 -36.03 3.80
CA VAL A 803 -7.64 -37.20 2.96
C VAL A 803 -9.00 -37.83 3.26
N ASP A 804 -9.76 -38.02 2.20
CA ASP A 804 -11.09 -38.61 2.16
C ASP A 804 -11.00 -40.13 1.98
N GLY A 805 -11.85 -40.87 2.68
CA GLY A 805 -11.91 -42.34 2.59
C GLY A 805 -10.70 -43.05 3.22
N ALA A 806 -10.54 -44.32 2.87
CA ALA A 806 -9.43 -45.18 3.26
C ALA A 806 -9.34 -46.39 2.32
N GLY A 807 -8.14 -46.96 2.14
CA GLY A 807 -7.91 -48.09 1.24
C GLY A 807 -8.20 -47.74 -0.22
N ASP A 808 -8.87 -48.63 -0.96
CA ASP A 808 -9.10 -48.51 -2.40
C ASP A 808 -9.97 -47.30 -2.83
N ASN A 809 -10.66 -46.65 -1.89
CA ASN A 809 -11.52 -45.48 -2.13
C ASN A 809 -10.91 -44.18 -1.57
N VAL A 810 -9.59 -44.11 -1.44
CA VAL A 810 -8.89 -42.93 -0.91
C VAL A 810 -8.81 -41.81 -1.96
N SER A 811 -9.01 -40.56 -1.56
CA SER A 811 -8.79 -39.38 -2.41
C SER A 811 -8.33 -38.18 -1.58
N ARG A 812 -7.66 -37.21 -2.23
CA ARG A 812 -7.38 -35.91 -1.58
C ARG A 812 -8.69 -35.17 -1.34
N ALA A 813 -8.85 -34.62 -0.14
CA ALA A 813 -9.89 -33.63 0.14
C ALA A 813 -9.52 -32.30 -0.56
N PRO A 814 -10.43 -31.30 -0.59
CA PRO A 814 -10.07 -29.94 -0.98
C PRO A 814 -8.82 -29.44 -0.26
N LEU A 815 -7.96 -28.70 -0.95
CA LEU A 815 -6.78 -28.06 -0.35
C LEU A 815 -7.17 -26.80 0.43
N GLY A 816 -6.46 -26.56 1.54
CA GLY A 816 -6.58 -25.34 2.33
C GLY A 816 -5.24 -24.63 2.44
N ILE A 817 -5.22 -23.32 2.21
CA ILE A 817 -4.03 -22.48 2.39
C ILE A 817 -4.40 -21.12 2.99
N VAL A 818 -3.57 -20.62 3.89
CA VAL A 818 -3.54 -19.25 4.39
C VAL A 818 -2.10 -18.74 4.30
N ARG A 819 -1.93 -17.52 3.80
CA ARG A 819 -0.67 -16.79 3.75
C ARG A 819 -0.88 -15.43 4.40
N LEU A 820 0.06 -15.00 5.22
CA LEU A 820 0.12 -13.68 5.82
C LEU A 820 1.48 -13.08 5.50
N ASN A 821 1.52 -11.83 5.04
CA ASN A 821 2.71 -11.03 4.80
C ASN A 821 2.57 -9.69 5.51
N LEU A 822 3.66 -9.17 6.09
CA LEU A 822 3.57 -8.11 7.06
C LEU A 822 4.94 -7.48 7.40
N THR A 823 5.18 -6.20 7.18
CA THR A 823 6.29 -5.46 7.84
C THR A 823 5.73 -4.77 9.12
N ARG A 824 6.46 -3.90 9.84
CA ARG A 824 5.99 -2.81 10.75
C ARG A 824 7.22 -2.10 11.31
N LYS A 825 7.67 -1.03 10.68
CA LYS A 825 8.91 -0.35 11.13
C LYS A 825 8.66 0.63 12.28
N GLN A 826 7.43 1.09 12.40
CA GLN A 826 6.95 2.05 13.41
C GLN A 826 5.54 1.66 13.82
N ALA A 827 5.07 2.11 14.98
CA ALA A 827 3.73 1.76 15.50
C ALA A 827 2.62 2.02 14.47
N ASP A 828 2.71 3.12 13.70
CA ASP A 828 1.57 3.63 12.93
C ASP A 828 1.66 3.41 11.40
N VAL A 829 2.64 2.62 10.90
CA VAL A 829 2.93 2.44 9.45
C VAL A 829 3.33 0.98 9.10
N TRP A 830 2.53 0.10 8.45
CA TRP A 830 1.06 0.07 8.25
C TRP A 830 0.46 -0.86 7.13
N GLU A 831 1.17 -1.65 6.28
CA GLU A 831 0.59 -2.58 5.21
C GLU A 831 -0.21 -3.81 5.72
N ALA A 832 0.39 -5.01 5.76
CA ALA A 832 -0.27 -6.30 5.97
C ALA A 832 -1.10 -6.81 4.79
N ALA A 833 -0.91 -8.08 4.46
CA ALA A 833 -1.68 -8.79 3.46
C ALA A 833 -1.95 -10.23 3.91
N VAL A 834 -3.18 -10.70 3.77
CA VAL A 834 -3.62 -12.07 4.04
C VAL A 834 -4.26 -12.63 2.78
N SER A 835 -3.74 -13.74 2.25
CA SER A 835 -4.45 -14.54 1.25
C SER A 835 -4.92 -15.85 1.87
N ALA A 836 -6.15 -16.29 1.56
CA ALA A 836 -6.63 -17.59 1.93
C ALA A 836 -7.36 -18.24 0.76
N GLY A 837 -7.24 -19.56 0.63
CA GLY A 837 -7.84 -20.34 -0.44
C GLY A 837 -8.33 -21.69 0.05
N TYR A 838 -9.48 -22.09 -0.50
CA TYR A 838 -10.14 -23.36 -0.27
C TYR A 838 -10.51 -23.98 -1.63
N ASP A 839 -10.29 -25.29 -1.78
CA ASP A 839 -10.62 -26.06 -2.99
C ASP A 839 -9.97 -25.51 -4.28
N TYR A 840 -8.71 -25.08 -4.16
CA TYR A 840 -7.93 -24.50 -5.24
C TYR A 840 -7.06 -25.53 -5.98
N ASP A 841 -6.83 -25.28 -7.27
CA ASP A 841 -6.06 -26.16 -8.16
C ASP A 841 -4.60 -25.68 -8.32
N TYR A 842 -4.39 -24.36 -8.32
CA TYR A 842 -3.07 -23.72 -8.47
C TYR A 842 -3.04 -22.31 -7.85
N LEU A 843 -1.85 -21.72 -7.78
CA LEU A 843 -1.65 -20.35 -7.29
C LEU A 843 -1.38 -19.41 -8.48
N VAL A 844 -2.09 -18.29 -8.55
CA VAL A 844 -1.78 -17.19 -9.48
C VAL A 844 -1.24 -16.05 -8.64
N ASP A 845 0.09 -15.87 -8.68
CA ASP A 845 0.80 -14.94 -7.80
C ASP A 845 0.47 -15.23 -6.31
N ILE A 846 -0.26 -14.33 -5.65
CA ILE A 846 -0.68 -14.45 -4.24
C ILE A 846 -2.06 -15.12 -4.05
N LEU A 847 -2.85 -15.29 -5.12
CA LEU A 847 -4.25 -15.71 -5.05
C LEU A 847 -4.45 -17.17 -5.48
N PRO A 848 -4.93 -18.06 -4.58
CA PRO A 848 -5.31 -19.42 -4.93
C PRO A 848 -6.48 -19.42 -5.92
N THR A 849 -6.40 -20.23 -6.97
CA THR A 849 -7.29 -20.20 -8.13
C THR A 849 -7.61 -21.63 -8.59
N GLY A 850 -8.76 -21.82 -9.24
CA GLY A 850 -9.21 -23.12 -9.73
C GLY A 850 -10.65 -23.11 -10.23
N GLU A 851 -11.14 -24.25 -10.70
CA GLU A 851 -12.52 -24.40 -11.18
C GLU A 851 -13.54 -24.30 -10.03
N ARG A 852 -13.16 -24.72 -8.82
CA ARG A 852 -14.01 -24.68 -7.61
C ARG A 852 -13.50 -23.76 -6.50
N ALA A 853 -12.35 -23.13 -6.71
CA ALA A 853 -11.63 -22.38 -5.67
C ALA A 853 -12.48 -21.26 -5.06
N GLN A 854 -12.53 -21.19 -3.74
CA GLN A 854 -13.06 -20.07 -2.98
C GLN A 854 -11.87 -19.39 -2.30
N SER A 855 -11.56 -18.16 -2.70
CA SER A 855 -10.34 -17.48 -2.27
C SER A 855 -10.57 -16.01 -1.95
N LEU A 856 -9.84 -15.52 -0.96
CA LEU A 856 -9.81 -14.13 -0.55
C LEU A 856 -8.36 -13.65 -0.49
N TYR A 857 -8.15 -12.38 -0.82
CA TYR A 857 -6.93 -11.64 -0.57
C TYR A 857 -7.32 -10.30 0.02
N LEU A 858 -6.95 -10.06 1.27
CA LEU A 858 -7.09 -8.78 1.95
C LEU A 858 -5.71 -8.16 2.10
N SER A 859 -5.50 -6.93 1.65
CA SER A 859 -4.38 -6.11 2.08
C SER A 859 -4.87 -4.81 2.68
N TYR A 860 -4.14 -4.31 3.66
CA TYR A 860 -4.29 -2.97 4.21
C TYR A 860 -2.99 -2.19 4.00
N LEU A 861 -3.00 -0.88 4.23
CA LEU A 861 -1.85 -0.02 4.15
C LEU A 861 -2.07 1.34 4.76
N THR A 862 -1.38 1.61 5.86
CA THR A 862 -1.26 2.95 6.43
C THR A 862 0.12 3.54 6.14
N ARG A 863 0.13 4.83 5.83
CA ARG A 863 1.32 5.66 5.61
C ARG A 863 1.12 6.98 6.34
N LEU A 864 2.23 7.56 6.78
CA LEU A 864 2.29 8.96 7.20
C LEU A 864 3.15 9.72 6.19
N SER A 865 2.73 10.92 5.83
CA SER A 865 3.47 11.84 4.96
C SER A 865 3.39 13.26 5.52
N SER A 866 4.53 13.95 5.62
CA SER A 866 4.55 15.37 5.93
C SER A 866 4.11 16.19 4.71
N ALA A 867 3.31 17.22 4.95
CA ALA A 867 2.95 18.24 3.97
C ALA A 867 3.02 19.61 4.64
N THR A 868 3.14 20.70 3.88
CA THR A 868 3.11 22.06 4.43
C THR A 868 1.82 22.76 4.02
N ARG A 869 1.10 23.33 5.00
CA ARG A 869 -0.14 24.07 4.81
C ARG A 869 -0.06 25.38 5.60
N ASP A 870 -0.26 26.51 4.93
CA ASP A 870 -0.21 27.85 5.54
C ASP A 870 1.06 28.09 6.41
N ASP A 871 2.23 27.71 5.88
CA ASP A 871 3.56 27.73 6.54
C ASP A 871 3.67 26.85 7.82
N GLN A 872 2.77 25.89 8.01
CA GLN A 872 2.84 24.88 9.07
C GLN A 872 3.08 23.48 8.49
N ASP A 873 4.01 22.73 9.08
CA ASP A 873 4.20 21.33 8.75
C ASP A 873 3.10 20.49 9.42
N ILE A 874 2.29 19.85 8.59
CA ILE A 874 1.20 18.94 9.00
C ILE A 874 1.57 17.49 8.66
N THR A 875 1.11 16.56 9.49
CA THR A 875 1.20 15.13 9.20
C THR A 875 -0.12 14.70 8.55
N VAL A 876 -0.04 14.08 7.37
CA VAL A 876 -1.18 13.47 6.69
C VAL A 876 -1.08 11.95 6.85
N ALA A 877 -2.14 11.34 7.36
CA ALA A 877 -2.31 9.89 7.38
C ALA A 877 -3.05 9.45 6.12
N THR A 878 -2.53 8.41 5.46
CA THR A 878 -3.15 7.76 4.30
C THR A 878 -3.39 6.29 4.63
N GLU A 879 -4.63 5.84 4.59
CA GLU A 879 -5.01 4.43 4.74
C GLU A 879 -5.58 3.91 3.42
N LEU A 880 -5.03 2.81 2.89
CA LEU A 880 -5.44 2.13 1.66
C LEU A 880 -5.82 0.69 1.99
N GLY A 881 -6.96 0.22 1.48
CA GLY A 881 -7.40 -1.16 1.64
C GLY A 881 -7.68 -1.81 0.29
N ALA A 882 -7.46 -3.12 0.18
CA ALA A 882 -7.91 -3.91 -0.95
C ALA A 882 -8.41 -5.29 -0.48
N LEU A 883 -9.63 -5.65 -0.86
CA LEU A 883 -10.18 -6.99 -0.71
C LEU A 883 -10.50 -7.54 -2.09
N VAL A 884 -9.79 -8.57 -2.53
CA VAL A 884 -10.08 -9.34 -3.74
C VAL A 884 -10.70 -10.68 -3.32
N VAL A 885 -11.83 -11.03 -3.93
CA VAL A 885 -12.47 -12.33 -3.74
C VAL A 885 -12.62 -13.02 -5.08
N PHE A 886 -12.11 -14.25 -5.18
CA PHE A 886 -12.28 -15.14 -6.33
C PHE A 886 -13.15 -16.33 -5.94
N ARG A 887 -14.11 -16.67 -6.80
CA ARG A 887 -14.98 -17.84 -6.61
C ARG A 887 -15.17 -18.57 -7.93
N GLY A 888 -14.70 -19.81 -8.00
CA GLY A 888 -14.99 -20.77 -9.06
C GLY A 888 -16.37 -21.43 -8.89
N GLY A 889 -16.88 -22.05 -9.96
CA GLY A 889 -18.06 -22.91 -9.94
C GLY A 889 -19.38 -22.20 -9.64
N VAL A 890 -19.48 -20.89 -9.83
CA VAL A 890 -20.67 -20.11 -9.44
C VAL A 890 -21.79 -20.30 -10.46
N THR A 891 -22.89 -20.94 -10.03
CA THR A 891 -24.06 -21.23 -10.88
C THR A 891 -25.21 -20.22 -10.76
N LEU A 892 -25.05 -19.20 -9.90
CA LEU A 892 -26.09 -18.21 -9.57
C LEU A 892 -26.64 -17.44 -10.79
N LEU A 893 -25.84 -17.30 -11.84
CA LEU A 893 -26.11 -16.44 -12.98
C LEU A 893 -26.66 -17.21 -14.20
N GLY A 894 -27.26 -18.38 -13.97
CA GLY A 894 -27.94 -19.18 -14.98
C GLY A 894 -27.06 -20.13 -15.80
N ASN A 895 -25.74 -20.08 -15.60
CA ASN A 895 -24.83 -21.08 -16.14
C ASN A 895 -24.83 -22.34 -15.27
N ALA A 896 -25.34 -23.46 -15.80
CA ALA A 896 -25.40 -24.74 -15.09
C ALA A 896 -24.02 -25.40 -14.88
N ASP A 897 -23.05 -25.09 -15.74
CA ASP A 897 -21.68 -25.61 -15.65
C ASP A 897 -20.83 -24.80 -14.64
N GLY A 898 -21.36 -23.68 -14.13
CA GLY A 898 -20.67 -22.75 -13.25
C GLY A 898 -19.73 -21.79 -13.99
N GLU A 899 -19.45 -20.63 -13.39
CA GLU A 899 -18.42 -19.69 -13.89
C GLU A 899 -17.53 -19.16 -12.76
N SER A 900 -16.36 -18.65 -13.14
CA SER A 900 -15.41 -18.03 -12.21
C SER A 900 -15.65 -16.52 -12.11
N ILE A 901 -15.82 -16.02 -10.89
CA ILE A 901 -16.18 -14.62 -10.62
C ILE A 901 -15.14 -13.98 -9.71
N GLY A 902 -14.66 -12.79 -10.10
CA GLY A 902 -13.79 -11.93 -9.31
C GLY A 902 -14.49 -10.63 -8.89
N VAL A 903 -14.40 -10.31 -7.60
CA VAL A 903 -14.76 -9.00 -7.03
C VAL A 903 -13.51 -8.38 -6.41
N SER A 904 -13.38 -7.07 -6.55
CA SER A 904 -12.40 -6.28 -5.82
C SER A 904 -13.07 -5.10 -5.12
N ILE A 905 -12.73 -4.86 -3.87
CA ILE A 905 -13.18 -3.72 -3.07
C ILE A 905 -11.93 -2.96 -2.67
N ALA A 906 -11.86 -1.67 -2.98
CA ALA A 906 -10.71 -0.82 -2.66
C ALA A 906 -11.12 0.28 -1.68
N SER A 907 -10.25 0.67 -0.76
CA SER A 907 -10.43 1.81 0.14
C SER A 907 -9.26 2.77 -0.01
N ARG A 908 -9.52 4.06 0.14
CA ARG A 908 -8.52 5.12 0.37
C ARG A 908 -9.16 6.16 1.27
N VAL A 909 -8.50 6.44 2.38
CA VAL A 909 -8.84 7.51 3.30
C VAL A 909 -7.58 8.35 3.51
N GLU A 910 -7.73 9.66 3.48
CA GLU A 910 -6.67 10.62 3.78
C GLU A 910 -7.21 11.64 4.78
N TYR A 911 -6.46 11.88 5.85
CA TYR A 911 -6.84 12.82 6.89
C TYR A 911 -5.61 13.48 7.52
N GLU A 912 -5.80 14.70 8.02
CA GLU A 912 -4.78 15.41 8.79
C GLU A 912 -4.70 14.80 10.19
N ARG A 913 -3.48 14.53 10.66
CA ARG A 913 -3.16 13.95 11.96
C ARG A 913 -2.43 14.99 12.81
N ASP A 914 -3.11 15.46 13.85
CA ASP A 914 -2.49 16.22 14.94
C ASP A 914 -2.27 15.27 16.13
N ASP A 915 -1.00 14.99 16.44
CA ASP A 915 -0.59 14.12 17.55
C ASP A 915 -0.94 14.72 18.94
N ASN A 916 -1.43 15.96 19.00
CA ASN A 916 -1.84 16.65 20.24
C ASN A 916 -3.35 16.89 20.34
N ALA A 917 -4.14 16.50 19.33
CA ALA A 917 -5.59 16.69 19.33
C ALA A 917 -6.32 15.45 19.90
N ASP A 918 -7.13 15.66 20.93
CA ASP A 918 -8.02 14.62 21.50
C ASP A 918 -9.07 14.09 20.48
N GLU A 919 -9.33 14.83 19.39
CA GLU A 919 -10.23 14.44 18.29
C GLU A 919 -9.68 14.94 16.93
N ALA A 920 -9.05 14.08 16.13
CA ALA A 920 -8.82 14.37 14.71
C ALA A 920 -10.17 14.31 13.96
N THR A 921 -10.68 15.47 13.54
CA THR A 921 -11.98 15.55 12.86
C THR A 921 -11.87 15.09 11.40
N GLY A 922 -12.55 13.99 11.05
CA GLY A 922 -12.68 13.51 9.67
C GLY A 922 -11.94 12.21 9.33
N ALA A 923 -11.34 11.51 10.29
CA ALA A 923 -10.72 10.21 10.05
C ALA A 923 -11.76 9.13 9.72
N CYS A 924 -11.84 8.70 8.45
CA CYS A 924 -12.73 7.62 7.98
C CYS A 924 -12.07 6.23 7.93
N GLY A 925 -10.84 6.11 8.42
CA GLY A 925 -10.01 4.91 8.30
C GLY A 925 -10.14 3.96 9.51
N LEU A 926 -9.20 3.03 9.66
CA LEU A 926 -9.24 1.99 10.67
C LEU A 926 -8.31 2.28 11.85
N ILE A 927 -7.24 3.08 11.64
CA ILE A 927 -6.41 3.62 12.72
C ILE A 927 -7.24 4.45 13.70
N ASN A 928 -7.02 4.19 14.99
CA ASN A 928 -7.54 4.95 16.13
C ASN A 928 -9.06 5.23 16.07
N ARG A 929 -9.86 4.43 15.35
CA ARG A 929 -11.31 4.65 15.20
C ARG A 929 -12.12 4.56 16.50
N SER A 930 -11.52 4.02 17.56
CA SER A 930 -12.06 4.07 18.93
C SER A 930 -11.89 5.44 19.63
N GLU A 931 -10.99 6.28 19.11
CA GLU A 931 -10.58 7.57 19.66
C GLU A 931 -10.97 8.73 18.70
N LEU A 932 -10.95 8.46 17.39
CA LEU A 932 -11.26 9.41 16.32
C LEU A 932 -12.70 9.24 15.82
N LEU A 933 -13.53 10.28 15.98
CA LEU A 933 -14.93 10.27 15.55
C LEU A 933 -15.07 10.71 14.09
N ALA A 934 -15.22 9.75 13.18
CA ALA A 934 -15.83 9.96 11.88
C ALA A 934 -17.24 10.56 12.04
N LYS A 935 -17.49 11.75 11.48
CA LYS A 935 -18.82 12.38 11.47
C LYS A 935 -19.48 12.36 10.10
N ASP A 936 -18.71 12.54 9.01
CA ASP A 936 -19.21 12.55 7.63
C ASP A 936 -18.18 11.90 6.69
N CYS A 937 -18.47 10.71 6.15
CA CYS A 937 -17.57 9.95 5.27
C CYS A 937 -18.28 9.57 3.96
N ASP A 938 -17.96 10.27 2.86
CA ASP A 938 -18.62 10.10 1.54
C ASP A 938 -18.45 8.70 0.92
N ALA A 939 -17.38 7.99 1.26
CA ALA A 939 -17.19 6.56 0.99
C ALA A 939 -16.08 6.00 1.89
N VAL A 940 -16.30 4.82 2.49
CA VAL A 940 -15.26 4.05 3.20
C VAL A 940 -14.60 3.00 2.30
N ALA A 941 -15.28 2.59 1.21
CA ALA A 941 -14.70 1.75 0.16
C ALA A 941 -15.46 1.87 -1.18
N TYR A 942 -14.86 1.33 -2.23
CA TYR A 942 -15.29 1.39 -3.63
C TYR A 942 -15.41 -0.04 -4.17
N ILE A 943 -16.56 -0.42 -4.71
CA ILE A 943 -16.88 -1.79 -5.10
C ILE A 943 -16.70 -1.97 -6.61
N SER A 944 -15.79 -2.84 -6.99
CA SER A 944 -15.56 -3.26 -8.37
C SER A 944 -15.93 -4.73 -8.60
N TYR A 945 -16.69 -5.00 -9.67
CA TYR A 945 -17.08 -6.33 -10.12
C TYR A 945 -16.55 -6.55 -11.53
N ARG A 946 -15.81 -7.65 -11.78
CA ARG A 946 -15.14 -7.90 -13.08
C ARG A 946 -14.34 -6.69 -13.59
N ASN A 947 -13.62 -6.02 -12.69
CA ASN A 947 -12.82 -4.80 -12.92
C ASN A 947 -13.59 -3.54 -13.34
N VAL A 948 -14.91 -3.48 -13.13
CA VAL A 948 -15.69 -2.25 -13.29
C VAL A 948 -16.18 -1.75 -11.93
N LEU A 949 -15.95 -0.46 -11.63
CA LEU A 949 -16.54 0.22 -10.47
C LEU A 949 -18.07 0.28 -10.61
N LEU A 950 -18.80 -0.34 -9.69
CA LEU A 950 -20.28 -0.41 -9.70
C LEU A 950 -20.95 0.22 -8.48
N GLY A 951 -20.20 0.62 -7.45
CA GLY A 951 -20.76 1.21 -6.24
C GLY A 951 -19.73 1.64 -5.20
N VAL A 952 -20.23 2.15 -4.08
CA VAL A 952 -19.46 2.57 -2.90
C VAL A 952 -20.03 1.95 -1.64
N ILE A 953 -19.19 1.70 -0.65
CA ILE A 953 -19.61 1.36 0.72
C ILE A 953 -19.55 2.64 1.55
N ARG A 954 -20.62 2.94 2.27
CA ARG A 954 -20.75 4.06 3.20
C ARG A 954 -21.10 3.53 4.59
N GLU A 955 -20.64 4.24 5.61
CA GLU A 955 -21.20 4.13 6.96
C GLU A 955 -22.30 5.19 7.08
N GLU A 956 -23.55 4.77 7.22
CA GLU A 956 -24.71 5.69 7.25
C GLU A 956 -25.29 5.87 8.66
N GLN A 957 -24.97 4.94 9.55
CA GLN A 957 -25.16 5.03 11.00
C GLN A 957 -23.97 4.32 11.65
N ASN A 958 -23.63 4.66 12.89
CA ASN A 958 -22.50 4.05 13.60
C ASN A 958 -22.59 2.50 13.59
N GLY A 959 -21.61 1.85 12.96
CA GLY A 959 -21.52 0.40 12.76
C GLY A 959 -22.35 -0.16 11.59
N VAL A 960 -23.19 0.63 10.92
CA VAL A 960 -24.10 0.16 9.86
C VAL A 960 -23.56 0.53 8.48
N TYR A 961 -23.15 -0.49 7.73
CA TYR A 961 -22.55 -0.33 6.41
C TYR A 961 -23.55 -0.59 5.27
N VAL A 962 -23.58 0.32 4.31
CA VAL A 962 -24.46 0.30 3.14
C VAL A 962 -23.63 0.34 1.87
N ALA A 963 -23.76 -0.69 1.04
CA ALA A 963 -23.29 -0.69 -0.34
C ALA A 963 -24.33 0.03 -1.22
N ARG A 964 -23.99 1.21 -1.76
CA ARG A 964 -24.80 1.93 -2.76
C ARG A 964 -24.27 1.67 -4.16
N PHE A 965 -25.16 1.28 -5.06
CA PHE A 965 -24.84 0.96 -6.45
C PHE A 965 -25.03 2.16 -7.37
N ALA A 966 -24.36 2.14 -8.53
CA ALA A 966 -24.32 3.24 -9.48
C ALA A 966 -25.70 3.63 -10.08
N ASP A 967 -26.70 2.76 -9.98
CA ASP A 967 -28.10 3.01 -10.38
C ASP A 967 -29.01 3.47 -9.22
N GLY A 968 -28.45 3.68 -8.02
CA GLY A 968 -29.16 4.21 -6.85
C GLY A 968 -29.75 3.16 -5.90
N GLU A 969 -29.78 1.88 -6.26
CA GLU A 969 -30.16 0.83 -5.31
C GLU A 969 -29.08 0.61 -4.23
N PHE A 970 -29.45 -0.01 -3.12
CA PHE A 970 -28.54 -0.27 -2.01
C PHE A 970 -28.71 -1.66 -1.38
N LEU A 971 -27.66 -2.15 -0.75
CA LEU A 971 -27.65 -3.34 0.11
C LEU A 971 -27.02 -2.97 1.47
N VAL A 972 -27.70 -3.30 2.57
CA VAL A 972 -27.09 -3.27 3.90
C VAL A 972 -26.17 -4.48 4.02
N LEU A 973 -24.89 -4.26 4.29
CA LEU A 973 -23.88 -5.32 4.38
C LEU A 973 -23.87 -6.00 5.76
N GLY A 974 -24.32 -5.30 6.80
CA GLY A 974 -24.38 -5.78 8.17
C GLY A 974 -24.13 -4.65 9.16
N GLY A 975 -24.23 -4.98 10.44
CA GLY A 975 -23.93 -4.15 11.61
C GLY A 975 -23.91 -5.00 12.88
#